data_AF-A0A1V5VIT5-F1
#
_entry.id   AF-A0A1V5VIT5-F1
#
_cell.length_a   1.000
_cell.length_b   1.000
_cell.length_c   1.000
_cell.angle_alpha   90.00
_cell.angle_beta   90.00
_cell.angle_gamma   90.00
#
_symmetry.space_group_name_H-M   'P 1'
#
loop_
_entity.id
_entity.type
_entity.pdbx_description
1 polymer ?
#
loop_
_entity_poly.entity_id
_entity_poly.type
_entity_poly.pdbx_seq_one_letter_code
_entity_poly.pdbx_strand_id
1 'polypeptide(L)'
;MYVLKSSKKLYTYDQDKAAVPAETVKWALSRINAYPSPLIKSFYKFDNFFNVPQYRIDSSPYVINTYQLDGTNGKGAVDEQARASCIMEFMERYSCRAFSGWVNKKSSDFPADMVLPAECLIKSLNYKGKNSVQIIENLKDISMEWALGQNLTYNREVMLPKILYSAYSTGRASGNSIEEALSQGLCECVERHIGALVQWHYMEFPTVEQSGITNDIIQRLLSIIKSKGFDIVIKDFSGFMGIPALGVLAIDRSNYDNIGQTIGVAPAKDKALIRALTEIAQSSRKSGSLKNKNGAYYFEKFTEIKFLLKGEIKAYENVPDISNDDIKCEVERCAEILAQKGYETMFVDMTDRELNVPVVWVYIKSAAVFYANRSLFFQIGKAFLERKDYKNALTQFNMAQVDRPDEIYGYLYAGICLIDTGDYIAALENLKSALLLYPGYEEEVEGLHLHLGICCLKLNRYKESEEYLRKVLIRSPDNATLHYYLGLCLMEKGSYESALDSFFKAKNLINKMPFPPFSVDFQVSFCYYNINNYKDAEKYILKFINESSVPDWRSYNLLGSIYAAKRDYGKAVETLKKAIALEPREWINYNLIGSVYRAQNNLLHAETALKKAISLSPEEWSNYNILCSIYTMKCAWKEAVIMCEKALALCGEIGYSKKIKNRLIALKEKNR
;
A
#
# COMPACT_ATOMS: atom_id res chain seq x y z
N MET A 1 1.82 18.74 -28.65
CA MET A 1 1.67 19.98 -27.83
C MET A 1 0.22 20.40 -27.64
N TYR A 2 -0.25 20.45 -26.40
CA TYR A 2 -1.56 21.00 -25.98
C TYR A 2 -1.53 22.53 -26.04
N VAL A 3 -2.64 23.15 -26.42
CA VAL A 3 -2.79 24.61 -26.45
C VAL A 3 -3.86 24.98 -25.43
N LEU A 4 -3.51 25.85 -24.46
CA LEU A 4 -4.45 26.29 -23.44
C LEU A 4 -5.65 27.01 -24.06
N LYS A 5 -6.85 26.60 -23.65
CA LYS A 5 -8.14 27.09 -24.13
C LYS A 5 -8.77 28.01 -23.10
N SER A 6 -9.57 28.97 -23.55
CA SER A 6 -10.33 29.84 -22.64
C SER A 6 -11.23 28.98 -21.73
N SER A 7 -11.22 29.29 -20.43
CA SER A 7 -11.99 28.61 -19.40
C SER A 7 -12.54 29.67 -18.44
N LYS A 8 -13.65 30.30 -18.84
CA LYS A 8 -14.29 31.38 -18.08
C LYS A 8 -14.78 30.90 -16.72
N LYS A 9 -14.60 31.73 -15.70
CA LYS A 9 -15.15 31.49 -14.37
C LYS A 9 -16.67 31.71 -14.41
N LEU A 10 -17.42 30.65 -14.12
CA LEU A 10 -18.88 30.71 -13.98
C LEU A 10 -19.32 30.70 -12.51
N TYR A 11 -18.40 30.40 -11.59
CA TYR A 11 -18.64 30.44 -10.16
C TYR A 11 -17.40 30.99 -9.45
N THR A 12 -17.62 32.00 -8.61
CA THR A 12 -16.56 32.76 -7.93
C THR A 12 -16.93 33.07 -6.47
N TYR A 13 -17.90 32.36 -5.88
CA TYR A 13 -18.37 32.66 -4.51
C TYR A 13 -17.31 32.24 -3.47
N ASP A 14 -17.14 30.94 -3.19
CA ASP A 14 -16.11 30.45 -2.26
C ASP A 14 -14.85 29.92 -2.97
N GLN A 15 -14.97 29.54 -4.25
CA GLN A 15 -13.89 29.10 -5.13
C GLN A 15 -14.10 29.63 -6.54
N ASP A 16 -13.03 29.64 -7.33
CA ASP A 16 -13.08 29.98 -8.75
C ASP A 16 -13.17 28.71 -9.60
N LYS A 17 -14.27 28.57 -10.34
CA LYS A 17 -14.64 27.36 -11.07
C LYS A 17 -15.20 27.69 -12.45
N ALA A 18 -14.92 26.83 -13.43
CA ALA A 18 -15.43 26.98 -14.80
C ALA A 18 -16.90 26.55 -14.95
N ALA A 19 -17.49 25.95 -13.92
CA ALA A 19 -18.90 25.58 -13.87
C ALA A 19 -19.45 25.79 -12.45
N VAL A 20 -20.76 25.90 -12.32
CA VAL A 20 -21.42 25.97 -11.02
C VAL A 20 -21.29 24.60 -10.33
N PRO A 21 -21.10 24.52 -8.99
CA PRO A 21 -20.83 23.25 -8.31
C PRO A 21 -21.92 22.19 -8.50
N ALA A 22 -23.19 22.60 -8.56
CA ALA A 22 -24.30 21.70 -8.84
C ALA A 22 -24.21 21.05 -10.24
N GLU A 23 -23.76 21.79 -11.24
CA GLU A 23 -23.55 21.28 -12.59
C GLU A 23 -22.33 20.35 -12.64
N THR A 24 -21.24 20.71 -11.95
CA THR A 24 -20.06 19.86 -11.78
C THR A 24 -20.45 18.50 -11.18
N VAL A 25 -21.22 18.50 -10.09
CA VAL A 25 -21.70 17.27 -9.43
C VAL A 25 -22.54 16.43 -10.39
N LYS A 26 -23.52 17.04 -11.06
CA LYS A 26 -24.41 16.34 -12.00
C LYS A 26 -23.60 15.72 -13.15
N TRP A 27 -22.70 16.49 -13.74
CA TRP A 27 -21.86 16.04 -14.85
C TRP A 27 -20.91 14.91 -14.41
N ALA A 28 -20.15 15.09 -13.34
CA ALA A 28 -19.21 14.09 -12.86
C ALA A 28 -19.91 12.77 -12.45
N LEU A 29 -21.05 12.84 -11.76
CA LEU A 29 -21.84 11.65 -11.45
C LEU A 29 -22.38 10.96 -12.71
N SER A 30 -22.78 11.72 -13.74
CA SER A 30 -23.21 11.12 -15.01
C SER A 30 -22.08 10.33 -15.69
N ARG A 31 -20.82 10.81 -15.60
CA ARG A 31 -19.64 10.10 -16.09
C ARG A 31 -19.36 8.83 -15.30
N ILE A 32 -19.39 8.90 -13.97
CA ILE A 32 -19.22 7.73 -13.09
C ILE A 32 -20.29 6.67 -13.39
N ASN A 33 -21.55 7.08 -13.53
CA ASN A 33 -22.66 6.16 -13.78
C ASN A 33 -22.63 5.53 -15.18
N ALA A 34 -22.01 6.21 -16.15
CA ALA A 34 -21.80 5.69 -17.49
C ALA A 34 -20.56 4.78 -17.59
N TYR A 35 -19.69 4.77 -16.57
CA TYR A 35 -18.48 3.95 -16.59
C TYR A 35 -18.85 2.45 -16.57
N PRO A 36 -18.15 1.58 -17.34
CA PRO A 36 -18.55 0.17 -17.49
C PRO A 36 -18.60 -0.63 -16.18
N SER A 37 -17.76 -0.27 -15.21
CA SER A 37 -17.68 -0.88 -13.88
C SER A 37 -18.18 0.09 -12.81
N PRO A 38 -18.86 -0.38 -11.75
CA PRO A 38 -19.26 0.50 -10.66
C PRO A 38 -18.01 1.08 -9.99
N LEU A 39 -17.93 2.41 -9.89
CA LEU A 39 -16.78 3.09 -9.27
C LEU A 39 -17.02 3.48 -7.82
N ILE A 40 -18.26 3.83 -7.46
CA ILE A 40 -18.64 4.32 -6.13
C ILE A 40 -19.60 3.33 -5.47
N LYS A 41 -19.39 3.06 -4.18
CA LYS A 41 -20.31 2.30 -3.32
C LYS A 41 -21.30 3.21 -2.61
N SER A 42 -20.80 4.28 -2.00
CA SER A 42 -21.59 5.23 -1.21
C SER A 42 -21.04 6.65 -1.36
N PHE A 43 -21.93 7.63 -1.32
CA PHE A 43 -21.59 9.05 -1.33
C PHE A 43 -22.50 9.78 -0.34
N TYR A 44 -21.95 10.30 0.76
CA TYR A 44 -22.74 10.81 1.87
C TYR A 44 -22.06 11.96 2.61
N LYS A 45 -22.88 12.77 3.30
CA LYS A 45 -22.45 13.87 4.17
C LYS A 45 -22.15 13.36 5.58
N PHE A 46 -21.18 13.95 6.25
CA PHE A 46 -20.90 13.67 7.66
C PHE A 46 -20.51 14.93 8.44
N ASP A 47 -20.67 14.88 9.77
CA ASP A 47 -20.42 16.01 10.66
C ASP A 47 -18.97 16.08 11.15
N ASN A 48 -18.52 17.30 11.45
CA ASN A 48 -17.23 17.60 12.06
C ASN A 48 -17.39 18.66 13.17
N PHE A 49 -16.33 18.88 13.95
CA PHE A 49 -16.31 19.76 15.13
C PHE A 49 -16.74 21.21 14.85
N PHE A 50 -16.45 21.72 13.65
CA PHE A 50 -16.76 23.09 13.24
C PHE A 50 -18.11 23.21 12.50
N ASN A 51 -18.84 22.11 12.30
CA ASN A 51 -20.12 22.07 11.59
C ASN A 51 -20.07 22.66 10.17
N VAL A 52 -18.94 22.52 9.48
CA VAL A 52 -18.82 22.89 8.06
C VAL A 52 -19.18 21.70 7.15
N PRO A 53 -19.72 21.90 5.93
CA PRO A 53 -20.08 20.79 5.05
C PRO A 53 -18.88 19.91 4.68
N GLN A 54 -19.01 18.60 4.90
CA GLN A 54 -18.04 17.58 4.45
C GLN A 54 -18.77 16.37 3.88
N TYR A 55 -18.18 15.81 2.83
CA TYR A 55 -18.71 14.63 2.14
C TYR A 55 -17.64 13.55 2.02
N ARG A 56 -18.09 12.30 1.91
CA ARG A 56 -17.23 11.15 1.67
C ARG A 56 -17.79 10.28 0.55
N ILE A 57 -16.89 9.84 -0.31
CA ILE A 57 -17.11 8.74 -1.24
C ILE A 57 -16.39 7.52 -0.67
N ASP A 58 -17.11 6.40 -0.55
CA ASP A 58 -16.47 5.09 -0.45
C ASP A 58 -16.44 4.46 -1.84
N SER A 59 -15.25 4.02 -2.22
CA SER A 59 -15.03 3.32 -3.47
C SER A 59 -15.80 2.01 -3.54
N SER A 60 -16.15 1.60 -4.76
CA SER A 60 -16.67 0.26 -5.00
C SER A 60 -15.62 -0.81 -4.67
N PRO A 61 -16.04 -2.06 -4.40
CA PRO A 61 -15.10 -3.17 -4.30
C PRO A 61 -14.19 -3.27 -5.52
N TYR A 62 -14.68 -3.01 -6.73
CA TYR A 62 -13.85 -2.98 -7.94
C TYR A 62 -12.70 -1.96 -7.84
N VAL A 63 -12.97 -0.73 -7.42
CA VAL A 63 -11.95 0.32 -7.34
C VAL A 63 -10.93 0.06 -6.23
N ILE A 64 -11.39 -0.37 -5.05
CA ILE A 64 -10.50 -0.81 -3.97
C ILE A 64 -9.62 -1.95 -4.46
N ASN A 65 -10.21 -2.86 -5.22
CA ASN A 65 -9.57 -4.07 -5.67
C ASN A 65 -8.51 -3.84 -6.75
N THR A 66 -8.82 -3.03 -7.74
CA THR A 66 -7.93 -2.79 -8.87
C THR A 66 -6.92 -1.70 -8.57
N TYR A 67 -7.34 -0.66 -7.85
CA TYR A 67 -6.55 0.55 -7.69
C TYR A 67 -6.15 0.83 -6.24
N GLN A 68 -6.58 0.04 -5.24
CA GLN A 68 -6.27 0.27 -3.81
C GLN A 68 -6.73 1.65 -3.29
N LEU A 69 -7.77 2.21 -3.90
CA LEU A 69 -8.33 3.51 -3.54
C LEU A 69 -9.58 3.27 -2.69
N ASP A 70 -9.52 3.52 -1.39
CA ASP A 70 -10.64 3.28 -0.47
C ASP A 70 -11.78 4.29 -0.59
N GLY A 71 -11.43 5.52 -0.94
CA GLY A 71 -12.39 6.61 -1.05
C GLY A 71 -11.70 7.96 -0.98
N THR A 72 -12.52 9.02 -1.03
CA THR A 72 -12.08 10.41 -0.91
C THR A 72 -13.02 11.18 -0.01
N ASN A 73 -12.54 12.28 0.54
CA ASN A 73 -13.38 13.22 1.27
C ASN A 73 -13.44 14.52 0.47
N GLY A 74 -14.53 15.26 0.59
CA GLY A 74 -14.67 16.57 -0.03
C GLY A 74 -15.08 17.63 0.97
N LYS A 75 -14.67 18.85 0.64
CA LYS A 75 -14.71 20.01 1.52
C LYS A 75 -15.15 21.27 0.80
N GLY A 76 -15.88 22.15 1.49
CA GLY A 76 -16.32 23.43 0.95
C GLY A 76 -16.94 24.34 2.00
N ALA A 77 -17.03 25.64 1.70
CA ALA A 77 -17.70 26.61 2.58
C ALA A 77 -19.24 26.51 2.48
N VAL A 78 -19.73 25.94 1.37
CA VAL A 78 -21.13 25.61 1.09
C VAL A 78 -21.29 24.12 0.74
N ASP A 79 -22.53 23.61 0.86
CA ASP A 79 -22.82 22.18 0.75
C ASP A 79 -22.51 21.63 -0.65
N GLU A 80 -22.98 22.30 -1.69
CA GLU A 80 -22.79 21.90 -3.08
C GLU A 80 -21.31 21.88 -3.47
N GLN A 81 -20.52 22.81 -2.94
CA GLN A 81 -19.08 22.85 -3.19
C GLN A 81 -18.35 21.69 -2.50
N ALA A 82 -18.74 21.34 -1.27
CA ALA A 82 -18.18 20.18 -0.59
C ALA A 82 -18.50 18.87 -1.34
N ARG A 83 -19.70 18.77 -1.93
CA ARG A 83 -20.07 17.66 -2.81
C ARG A 83 -19.21 17.61 -4.07
N ALA A 84 -19.07 18.74 -4.77
CA ALA A 84 -18.25 18.84 -5.96
C ALA A 84 -16.79 18.47 -5.67
N SER A 85 -16.22 19.02 -4.60
CA SER A 85 -14.86 18.70 -4.14
C SER A 85 -14.67 17.20 -3.90
N CYS A 86 -15.63 16.51 -3.29
CA CYS A 86 -15.53 15.08 -2.98
C CYS A 86 -15.45 14.24 -4.26
N ILE A 87 -16.37 14.48 -5.18
CA ILE A 87 -16.45 13.75 -6.45
C ILE A 87 -15.24 14.08 -7.32
N MET A 88 -14.85 15.34 -7.41
CA MET A 88 -13.70 15.74 -8.22
C MET A 88 -12.39 15.18 -7.67
N GLU A 89 -12.20 15.13 -6.34
CA GLU A 89 -11.04 14.42 -5.78
C GLU A 89 -11.11 12.93 -6.09
N PHE A 90 -12.28 12.29 -6.03
CA PHE A 90 -12.41 10.88 -6.44
C PHE A 90 -11.98 10.67 -7.90
N MET A 91 -12.42 11.52 -8.82
CA MET A 91 -12.04 11.47 -10.23
C MET A 91 -10.54 11.66 -10.44
N GLU A 92 -9.92 12.59 -9.70
CA GLU A 92 -8.47 12.80 -9.69
C GLU A 92 -7.77 11.52 -9.24
N ARG A 93 -8.07 11.03 -8.02
CA ARG A 93 -7.40 9.85 -7.45
C ARG A 93 -7.56 8.63 -8.34
N TYR A 94 -8.76 8.42 -8.88
CA TYR A 94 -9.04 7.31 -9.77
C TYR A 94 -8.20 7.41 -11.05
N SER A 95 -8.30 8.51 -11.78
CA SER A 95 -7.61 8.67 -13.08
C SER A 95 -6.09 8.60 -12.91
N CYS A 96 -5.57 9.21 -11.84
CA CYS A 96 -4.17 9.11 -11.45
C CYS A 96 -3.68 7.67 -11.20
N ARG A 97 -4.54 6.78 -10.66
CA ARG A 97 -4.19 5.36 -10.45
C ARG A 97 -4.46 4.49 -11.68
N ALA A 98 -5.43 4.85 -12.51
CA ALA A 98 -5.75 4.18 -13.76
C ALA A 98 -4.82 4.58 -14.92
N PHE A 99 -4.04 5.65 -14.76
CA PHE A 99 -3.17 6.17 -15.80
C PHE A 99 -2.16 5.13 -16.30
N SER A 100 -2.22 4.85 -17.59
CA SER A 100 -1.42 3.84 -18.29
C SER A 100 -0.40 4.43 -19.27
N GLY A 101 -0.23 5.76 -19.29
CA GLY A 101 0.71 6.46 -20.17
C GLY A 101 2.18 6.38 -19.75
N TRP A 102 2.54 5.45 -18.85
CA TRP A 102 3.91 5.24 -18.40
C TRP A 102 4.69 4.39 -19.41
N VAL A 103 5.89 4.84 -19.77
CA VAL A 103 6.86 4.09 -20.59
C VAL A 103 8.11 3.77 -19.79
N ASN A 104 8.55 2.52 -19.80
CA ASN A 104 9.75 2.10 -19.08
C ASN A 104 11.00 2.18 -19.96
N LYS A 105 11.86 3.16 -19.69
CA LYS A 105 13.07 3.47 -20.47
C LYS A 105 14.16 4.06 -19.58
N LYS A 106 15.41 4.00 -20.02
CA LYS A 106 16.50 4.80 -19.43
C LYS A 106 16.34 6.25 -19.86
N SER A 107 16.89 7.19 -19.09
CA SER A 107 16.85 8.59 -19.49
C SER A 107 17.61 8.84 -20.80
N SER A 108 18.67 8.08 -21.06
CA SER A 108 19.46 8.12 -22.30
C SER A 108 18.73 7.61 -23.54
N ASP A 109 17.57 6.94 -23.38
CA ASP A 109 16.76 6.47 -24.51
C ASP A 109 15.89 7.59 -25.13
N PHE A 110 15.91 8.80 -24.54
CA PHE A 110 15.15 9.96 -24.99
C PHE A 110 16.08 11.07 -25.50
N PRO A 111 15.60 11.98 -26.35
CA PRO A 111 16.33 13.20 -26.70
C PRO A 111 16.70 14.01 -25.46
N ALA A 112 17.96 14.47 -25.37
CA ALA A 112 18.49 15.11 -24.17
C ALA A 112 17.72 16.38 -23.76
N ASP A 113 17.13 17.09 -24.72
CA ASP A 113 16.34 18.31 -24.52
C ASP A 113 14.91 18.03 -24.01
N MET A 114 14.42 16.78 -24.15
CA MET A 114 13.16 16.31 -23.59
C MET A 114 13.31 15.75 -22.17
N VAL A 115 14.52 15.53 -21.68
CA VAL A 115 14.74 14.90 -20.37
C VAL A 115 15.05 15.95 -19.32
N LEU A 116 14.39 15.85 -18.16
CA LEU A 116 14.73 16.70 -17.03
C LEU A 116 16.13 16.37 -16.48
N PRO A 117 16.94 17.39 -16.14
CA PRO A 117 18.19 17.17 -15.42
C PRO A 117 17.94 16.43 -14.09
N ALA A 118 18.72 15.39 -13.80
CA ALA A 118 18.54 14.55 -12.62
C ALA A 118 18.71 15.34 -11.30
N GLU A 119 19.43 16.45 -11.32
CA GLU A 119 19.61 17.39 -10.19
C GLU A 119 18.26 17.93 -9.69
N CYS A 120 17.26 18.02 -10.58
CA CYS A 120 15.92 18.48 -10.20
C CYS A 120 15.26 17.51 -9.21
N LEU A 121 15.54 16.21 -9.30
CA LEU A 121 15.02 15.19 -8.38
C LEU A 121 15.55 15.42 -6.96
N ILE A 122 16.87 15.65 -6.85
CA ILE A 122 17.53 15.90 -5.56
C ILE A 122 16.97 17.15 -4.89
N LYS A 123 16.79 18.23 -5.66
CA LYS A 123 16.22 19.49 -5.16
C LYS A 123 14.77 19.30 -4.72
N SER A 124 13.92 18.71 -5.57
CA SER A 124 12.51 18.49 -5.27
C SER A 124 12.27 17.59 -4.06
N LEU A 125 13.15 16.62 -3.82
CA LEU A 125 13.06 15.72 -2.67
C LEU A 125 13.86 16.20 -1.44
N ASN A 126 14.51 17.38 -1.54
CA ASN A 126 15.39 17.94 -0.52
C ASN A 126 16.40 16.93 0.03
N TYR A 127 16.99 16.17 -0.89
CA TYR A 127 18.01 15.19 -0.55
C TYR A 127 19.29 15.93 -0.14
N LYS A 128 19.68 15.78 1.13
CA LYS A 128 20.88 16.40 1.73
C LYS A 128 22.03 15.41 1.95
N GLY A 129 21.92 14.19 1.45
CA GLY A 129 22.92 13.15 1.65
C GLY A 129 24.19 13.38 0.82
N LYS A 130 25.30 12.78 1.27
CA LYS A 130 26.65 12.98 0.68
C LYS A 130 26.81 12.35 -0.71
N ASN A 131 25.89 11.46 -1.11
CA ASN A 131 25.99 10.66 -2.33
C ASN A 131 25.27 11.27 -3.54
N SER A 132 24.91 12.56 -3.50
CA SER A 132 24.10 13.22 -4.54
C SER A 132 24.66 13.05 -5.95
N VAL A 133 25.98 13.22 -6.13
CA VAL A 133 26.66 13.05 -7.42
C VAL A 133 26.54 11.61 -7.95
N GLN A 134 26.85 10.63 -7.11
CA GLN A 134 26.75 9.21 -7.47
C GLN A 134 25.32 8.83 -7.85
N ILE A 135 24.32 9.37 -7.14
CA ILE A 135 22.91 9.11 -7.45
C ILE A 135 22.53 9.69 -8.82
N ILE A 136 22.93 10.93 -9.10
CA ILE A 136 22.70 11.58 -10.40
C ILE A 136 23.26 10.74 -11.54
N GLU A 137 24.48 10.23 -11.38
CA GLU A 137 25.13 9.39 -12.39
C GLU A 137 24.37 8.06 -12.57
N ASN A 138 24.06 7.37 -11.48
CA ASN A 138 23.36 6.08 -11.52
C ASN A 138 21.95 6.19 -12.12
N LEU A 139 21.25 7.32 -11.91
CA LEU A 139 19.90 7.53 -12.46
C LEU A 139 19.87 7.50 -13.99
N LYS A 140 21.02 7.72 -14.67
CA LYS A 140 21.10 7.63 -16.15
C LYS A 140 21.01 6.19 -16.65
N ASP A 141 21.53 5.25 -15.87
CA ASP A 141 21.60 3.84 -16.26
C ASP A 141 20.41 3.01 -15.80
N ILE A 142 19.59 3.56 -14.91
CA ILE A 142 18.38 2.92 -14.41
C ILE A 142 17.23 3.16 -15.38
N SER A 143 16.66 2.07 -15.90
CA SER A 143 15.35 2.15 -16.55
C SER A 143 14.32 2.57 -15.50
N MET A 144 13.53 3.60 -15.75
CA MET A 144 12.43 4.03 -14.89
C MET A 144 11.18 4.32 -15.72
N GLU A 145 10.02 4.47 -15.07
CA GLU A 145 8.79 4.83 -15.77
C GLU A 145 8.78 6.33 -16.02
N TRP A 146 8.40 6.73 -17.22
CA TRP A 146 8.30 8.12 -17.66
C TRP A 146 6.94 8.37 -18.29
N ALA A 147 6.40 9.57 -18.12
CA ALA A 147 5.23 10.03 -18.84
C ALA A 147 5.61 11.19 -19.75
N LEU A 148 5.01 11.23 -20.95
CA LEU A 148 5.10 12.39 -21.82
C LEU A 148 4.24 13.51 -21.22
N GLY A 149 4.86 14.65 -20.98
CA GLY A 149 4.20 15.86 -20.52
C GLY A 149 4.53 17.05 -21.40
N GLN A 150 4.06 18.21 -20.96
CA GLN A 150 4.30 19.49 -21.60
C GLN A 150 4.86 20.50 -20.60
N ASN A 151 5.92 21.18 -21.00
CA ASN A 151 6.46 22.34 -20.32
C ASN A 151 5.68 23.58 -20.77
N LEU A 152 4.90 24.17 -19.86
CA LEU A 152 4.09 25.37 -20.10
C LEU A 152 4.96 26.63 -20.21
N THR A 153 6.10 26.68 -19.52
CA THR A 153 7.00 27.83 -19.52
C THR A 153 7.67 28.04 -20.89
N TYR A 154 8.07 26.95 -21.55
CA TYR A 154 8.77 27.00 -22.84
C TYR A 154 7.96 26.45 -24.02
N ASN A 155 6.72 26.03 -23.76
CA ASN A 155 5.83 25.41 -24.75
C ASN A 155 6.52 24.30 -25.56
N ARG A 156 7.01 23.26 -24.87
CA ARG A 156 7.66 22.09 -25.47
C ARG A 156 7.28 20.80 -24.78
N GLU A 157 7.46 19.68 -25.47
CA GLU A 157 7.29 18.35 -24.89
C GLU A 157 8.45 17.99 -23.98
N VAL A 158 8.17 17.17 -22.97
CA VAL A 158 9.14 16.82 -21.92
C VAL A 158 8.75 15.49 -21.25
N MET A 159 9.73 14.66 -20.92
CA MET A 159 9.55 13.40 -20.22
C MET A 159 9.68 13.61 -18.71
N LEU A 160 8.62 13.29 -17.98
CA LEU A 160 8.56 13.39 -16.52
C LEU A 160 8.72 12.01 -15.89
N PRO A 161 9.71 11.79 -14.99
CA PRO A 161 9.93 10.50 -14.36
C PRO A 161 8.89 10.24 -13.27
N LYS A 162 8.32 9.03 -13.27
CA LYS A 162 7.31 8.56 -12.29
C LYS A 162 7.80 8.63 -10.85
N ILE A 163 9.11 8.65 -10.60
CA ILE A 163 9.66 8.80 -9.24
C ILE A 163 9.22 10.11 -8.57
N LEU A 164 9.09 11.21 -9.34
CA LEU A 164 8.55 12.48 -8.83
C LEU A 164 7.06 12.36 -8.49
N TYR A 165 6.32 11.63 -9.33
CA TYR A 165 4.91 11.36 -9.14
C TYR A 165 4.64 10.43 -7.94
N SER A 166 5.52 9.45 -7.71
CA SER A 166 5.33 8.40 -6.70
C SER A 166 5.86 8.80 -5.32
N ALA A 167 6.69 9.83 -5.27
CA ALA A 167 7.17 10.38 -4.02
C ALA A 167 5.99 10.89 -3.17
N TYR A 168 5.07 11.67 -3.76
CA TYR A 168 3.93 12.29 -3.07
C TYR A 168 2.75 12.58 -4.01
N SER A 169 1.59 12.96 -3.45
CA SER A 169 0.38 13.29 -4.22
C SER A 169 0.36 14.70 -4.81
N THR A 170 1.44 15.48 -4.65
CA THR A 170 1.52 16.90 -4.98
C THR A 170 1.30 17.17 -6.47
N GLY A 171 0.45 18.15 -6.77
CA GLY A 171 0.21 18.65 -8.12
C GLY A 171 -0.81 17.84 -8.90
N ARG A 172 -1.46 16.87 -8.27
CA ARG A 172 -2.56 16.11 -8.89
C ARG A 172 -3.83 16.92 -8.72
N ALA A 173 -4.57 17.10 -9.81
CA ALA A 173 -5.81 17.84 -9.75
C ALA A 173 -6.76 17.42 -10.86
N SER A 174 -8.05 17.47 -10.56
CA SER A 174 -9.12 17.42 -11.55
C SER A 174 -9.82 18.78 -11.67
N GLY A 175 -10.54 18.99 -12.77
CA GLY A 175 -11.28 20.22 -13.02
C GLY A 175 -12.38 20.04 -14.05
N ASN A 176 -13.24 21.06 -14.21
CA ASN A 176 -14.22 21.10 -15.29
C ASN A 176 -13.57 21.30 -16.67
N SER A 177 -12.33 21.79 -16.69
CA SER A 177 -11.46 21.93 -17.85
C SER A 177 -10.03 21.53 -17.47
N ILE A 178 -9.16 21.31 -18.47
CA ILE A 178 -7.73 21.09 -18.22
C ILE A 178 -7.12 22.34 -17.57
N GLU A 179 -7.54 23.54 -17.96
CA GLU A 179 -7.06 24.80 -17.40
C GLU A 179 -7.46 24.96 -15.92
N GLU A 180 -8.67 24.55 -15.54
CA GLU A 180 -9.08 24.51 -14.12
C GLU A 180 -8.23 23.50 -13.34
N ALA A 181 -8.02 22.30 -13.88
CA ALA A 181 -7.18 21.28 -13.25
C ALA A 181 -5.73 21.77 -13.11
N LEU A 182 -5.16 22.42 -14.14
CA LEU A 182 -3.83 23.02 -14.12
C LEU A 182 -3.71 24.11 -13.05
N SER A 183 -4.70 25.00 -12.94
CA SER A 183 -4.71 26.05 -11.92
C SER A 183 -4.65 25.46 -10.52
N GLN A 184 -5.49 24.44 -10.23
CA GLN A 184 -5.49 23.76 -8.94
C GLN A 184 -4.16 23.04 -8.66
N GLY A 185 -3.66 22.25 -9.61
CA GLY A 185 -2.42 21.49 -9.45
C GLY A 185 -1.19 22.39 -9.28
N LEU A 186 -1.12 23.49 -10.04
CA LEU A 186 -0.06 24.50 -9.91
C LEU A 186 -0.10 25.14 -8.52
N CYS A 187 -1.27 25.58 -8.06
CA CYS A 187 -1.42 26.17 -6.73
C CYS A 187 -1.04 25.18 -5.62
N GLU A 188 -1.37 23.88 -5.76
CA GLU A 188 -0.95 22.87 -4.80
C GLU A 188 0.58 22.67 -4.80
N CYS A 189 1.24 22.65 -5.97
CA CYS A 189 2.70 22.59 -6.03
C CYS A 189 3.35 23.77 -5.29
N VAL A 190 2.82 24.98 -5.48
CA VAL A 190 3.29 26.19 -4.78
C VAL A 190 3.04 26.08 -3.27
N GLU A 191 1.86 25.61 -2.86
CA GLU A 191 1.48 25.40 -1.45
C GLU A 191 2.47 24.46 -0.75
N ARG A 192 2.76 23.31 -1.35
CA ARG A 192 3.68 22.30 -0.80
C ARG A 192 5.12 22.79 -0.79
N HIS A 193 5.55 23.53 -1.81
CA HIS A 193 6.90 24.09 -1.83
C HIS A 193 7.10 25.13 -0.72
N ILE A 194 6.17 26.07 -0.58
CA ILE A 194 6.22 27.09 0.49
C ILE A 194 6.19 26.41 1.85
N GLY A 195 5.30 25.44 2.07
CA GLY A 195 5.24 24.70 3.33
C GLY A 195 6.56 24.01 3.67
N ALA A 196 7.20 23.37 2.69
CA ALA A 196 8.52 22.78 2.88
C ALA A 196 9.59 23.83 3.26
N LEU A 197 9.61 24.99 2.63
CA LEU A 197 10.53 26.08 2.98
C LEU A 197 10.29 26.62 4.40
N VAL A 198 9.02 26.78 4.79
CA VAL A 198 8.63 27.18 6.15
C VAL A 198 9.14 26.17 7.18
N GLN A 199 8.97 24.87 6.91
CA GLN A 199 9.45 23.80 7.78
C GLN A 199 10.98 23.79 7.94
N TRP A 200 11.73 24.08 6.88
CA TRP A 200 13.18 23.89 6.86
C TRP A 200 14.00 25.08 7.34
N HIS A 201 13.47 26.31 7.20
CA HIS A 201 14.31 27.51 7.29
C HIS A 201 13.89 28.51 8.37
N TYR A 202 12.78 28.28 9.10
CA TYR A 202 12.34 29.11 10.24
C TYR A 202 12.38 30.63 9.95
N MET A 203 11.85 31.04 8.79
CA MET A 203 11.89 32.42 8.30
C MET A 203 10.73 33.27 8.86
N GLU A 204 10.96 34.57 9.05
CA GLU A 204 9.89 35.52 9.40
C GLU A 204 9.10 35.94 8.14
N PHE A 205 7.78 36.09 8.30
CA PHE A 205 6.87 36.46 7.21
C PHE A 205 6.00 37.62 7.62
N PRO A 206 5.51 38.46 6.68
CA PRO A 206 4.53 39.48 7.01
C PRO A 206 3.29 38.87 7.67
N THR A 207 2.81 39.52 8.72
CA THR A 207 1.53 39.21 9.36
C THR A 207 0.46 40.09 8.75
N VAL A 208 -0.60 39.46 8.25
CA VAL A 208 -1.71 40.14 7.58
C VAL A 208 -2.72 40.66 8.61
N GLU A 209 -3.03 41.95 8.56
CA GLU A 209 -4.09 42.54 9.38
C GLU A 209 -5.47 42.02 8.99
N GLN A 210 -6.32 41.73 9.98
CA GLN A 210 -7.67 41.22 9.75
C GLN A 210 -8.71 42.32 9.54
N SER A 211 -8.41 43.56 9.91
CA SER A 211 -9.30 44.73 9.84
C SER A 211 -9.78 45.05 8.42
N GLY A 212 -8.93 44.83 7.41
CA GLY A 212 -9.23 45.08 5.99
C GLY A 212 -9.98 43.97 5.26
N ILE A 213 -10.30 42.87 5.94
CA ILE A 213 -10.97 41.72 5.31
C ILE A 213 -12.48 41.97 5.25
N THR A 214 -13.01 42.23 4.05
CA THR A 214 -14.44 42.51 3.83
C THR A 214 -15.23 41.33 3.25
N ASN A 215 -14.56 40.29 2.75
CA ASN A 215 -15.23 39.13 2.17
C ASN A 215 -16.07 38.36 3.20
N ASP A 216 -17.38 38.24 2.95
CA ASP A 216 -18.35 37.65 3.88
C ASP A 216 -18.03 36.20 4.27
N ILE A 217 -17.47 35.41 3.34
CA ILE A 217 -17.13 34.00 3.59
C ILE A 217 -15.95 33.92 4.55
N ILE A 218 -14.94 34.77 4.34
CA ILE A 218 -13.76 34.83 5.21
C ILE A 218 -14.17 35.28 6.62
N GLN A 219 -14.97 36.34 6.71
CA GLN A 219 -15.55 36.84 7.96
C GLN A 219 -16.30 35.73 8.71
N ARG A 220 -17.16 34.99 8.01
CA ARG A 220 -17.91 33.85 8.58
C ARG A 220 -16.98 32.74 9.08
N LEU A 221 -16.00 32.31 8.29
CA LEU A 221 -15.06 31.25 8.69
C LEU A 221 -14.21 31.66 9.90
N LEU A 222 -13.70 32.90 9.90
CA LEU A 222 -12.99 33.46 11.06
C LEU A 222 -13.86 33.48 12.31
N SER A 223 -15.13 33.88 12.19
CA SER A 223 -16.08 33.87 13.30
C SER A 223 -16.31 32.45 13.84
N ILE A 224 -16.54 31.47 12.95
CA ILE A 224 -16.71 30.06 13.32
C ILE A 224 -15.50 29.55 14.11
N ILE A 225 -14.28 29.73 13.58
CA ILE A 225 -13.06 29.21 14.22
C ILE A 225 -12.82 29.91 15.57
N LYS A 226 -12.95 31.24 15.63
CA LYS A 226 -12.77 32.02 16.87
C LYS A 226 -13.81 31.66 17.94
N SER A 227 -15.07 31.40 17.54
CA SER A 227 -16.14 30.98 18.46
C SER A 227 -15.82 29.67 19.20
N LYS A 228 -14.91 28.86 18.65
CA LYS A 228 -14.44 27.60 19.23
C LYS A 228 -13.19 27.76 20.12
N GLY A 229 -12.76 28.99 20.39
CA GLY A 229 -11.65 29.28 21.31
C GLY A 229 -10.27 29.34 20.66
N PHE A 230 -10.19 29.45 19.33
CA PHE A 230 -8.92 29.54 18.61
C PHE A 230 -8.57 30.99 18.27
N ASP A 231 -7.34 31.39 18.58
CA ASP A 231 -6.72 32.60 18.05
C ASP A 231 -6.20 32.37 16.64
N ILE A 232 -6.33 33.37 15.78
CA ILE A 232 -5.97 33.27 14.36
C ILE A 232 -4.89 34.28 14.03
N VAL A 233 -3.78 33.79 13.46
CA VAL A 233 -2.73 34.60 12.84
C VAL A 233 -2.69 34.27 11.35
N ILE A 234 -2.71 35.31 10.51
CA ILE A 234 -2.66 35.17 9.05
C ILE A 234 -1.28 35.63 8.58
N LYS A 235 -0.61 34.83 7.74
CA LYS A 235 0.73 35.10 7.20
C LYS A 235 0.67 35.26 5.69
N ASP A 236 1.43 36.20 5.15
CA ASP A 236 1.61 36.34 3.71
C ASP A 236 2.91 35.66 3.26
N PHE A 237 2.78 34.54 2.54
CA PHE A 237 3.90 33.81 1.95
C PHE A 237 4.12 34.14 0.46
N SER A 238 3.33 35.05 -0.11
CA SER A 238 3.30 35.32 -1.56
C SER A 238 4.65 35.80 -2.11
N GLY A 239 5.49 36.41 -1.27
CA GLY A 239 6.81 36.92 -1.65
C GLY A 239 7.75 35.86 -2.24
N PHE A 240 7.63 34.59 -1.84
CA PHE A 240 8.51 33.52 -2.33
C PHE A 240 8.35 33.28 -3.82
N MET A 241 7.16 32.85 -4.23
CA MET A 241 6.89 32.40 -5.59
C MET A 241 6.10 33.41 -6.41
N GLY A 242 5.67 34.53 -5.81
CA GLY A 242 4.92 35.59 -6.49
C GLY A 242 3.44 35.27 -6.72
N ILE A 243 2.98 34.07 -6.33
CA ILE A 243 1.59 33.65 -6.37
C ILE A 243 0.97 33.91 -5.00
N PRO A 244 -0.27 34.43 -4.90
CA PRO A 244 -0.92 34.69 -3.61
C PRO A 244 -1.02 33.42 -2.77
N ALA A 245 -0.34 33.44 -1.62
CA ALA A 245 -0.20 32.31 -0.71
C ALA A 245 -0.37 32.80 0.73
N LEU A 246 -1.50 32.45 1.34
CA LEU A 246 -1.85 32.90 2.68
C LEU A 246 -1.83 31.73 3.67
N GLY A 247 -1.03 31.90 4.72
CA GLY A 247 -0.95 30.98 5.85
C GLY A 247 -1.97 31.30 6.92
N VAL A 248 -2.55 30.28 7.53
CA VAL A 248 -3.37 30.43 8.74
C VAL A 248 -2.82 29.56 9.85
N LEU A 249 -2.55 30.20 10.99
CA LEU A 249 -2.27 29.56 12.26
C LEU A 249 -3.49 29.71 13.17
N ALA A 250 -4.06 28.58 13.58
CA ALA A 250 -5.13 28.52 14.57
C ALA A 250 -4.58 27.95 15.88
N ILE A 251 -4.61 28.73 16.95
CA ILE A 251 -3.97 28.40 18.22
C ILE A 251 -5.05 28.29 19.29
N ASP A 252 -5.22 27.10 19.85
CA ASP A 252 -6.21 26.84 20.90
C ASP A 252 -5.81 27.53 22.21
N ARG A 253 -6.68 28.41 22.72
CA ARG A 253 -6.45 29.14 23.98
C ARG A 253 -6.42 28.23 25.20
N SER A 254 -7.07 27.08 25.13
CA SER A 254 -7.14 26.10 26.23
C SER A 254 -5.95 25.14 26.22
N ASN A 255 -5.31 24.96 25.07
CA ASN A 255 -4.16 24.09 24.89
C ASN A 255 -3.27 24.61 23.76
N TYR A 256 -2.25 25.39 24.09
CA TYR A 256 -1.38 26.02 23.09
C TYR A 256 -0.64 25.04 22.16
N ASP A 257 -0.52 23.76 22.51
CA ASP A 257 0.05 22.72 21.64
C ASP A 257 -0.98 22.08 20.68
N ASN A 258 -2.25 22.52 20.73
CA ASN A 258 -3.27 22.21 19.72
C ASN A 258 -3.29 23.33 18.67
N ILE A 259 -2.48 23.14 17.61
CA ILE A 259 -2.21 24.19 16.61
C ILE A 259 -2.61 23.68 15.23
N GLY A 260 -3.54 24.38 14.58
CA GLY A 260 -3.84 24.21 13.16
C GLY A 260 -2.91 25.05 12.31
N GLN A 261 -2.33 24.45 11.26
CA GLN A 261 -1.32 25.06 10.40
C GLN A 261 -1.65 24.75 8.95
N THR A 262 -1.93 25.78 8.15
CA THR A 262 -2.39 25.61 6.77
C THR A 262 -1.85 26.71 5.88
N ILE A 263 -1.77 26.42 4.58
CA ILE A 263 -1.50 27.39 3.53
C ILE A 263 -2.60 27.23 2.50
N GLY A 264 -3.17 28.32 2.05
CA GLY A 264 -4.01 28.34 0.87
C GLY A 264 -3.34 29.15 -0.22
N VAL A 265 -3.32 28.60 -1.43
CA VAL A 265 -2.78 29.24 -2.62
C VAL A 265 -3.86 29.30 -3.69
N ALA A 266 -4.01 30.47 -4.31
CA ALA A 266 -4.88 30.70 -5.46
C ALA A 266 -4.47 32.00 -6.17
N PRO A 267 -4.84 32.20 -7.45
CA PRO A 267 -4.61 33.47 -8.14
C PRO A 267 -5.30 34.68 -7.46
N ALA A 268 -6.49 34.47 -6.90
CA ALA A 268 -7.21 35.47 -6.10
C ALA A 268 -6.86 35.34 -4.61
N LYS A 269 -6.54 36.45 -3.94
CA LYS A 269 -6.11 36.43 -2.53
C LYS A 269 -7.23 36.00 -1.58
N ASP A 270 -8.47 36.37 -1.88
CA ASP A 270 -9.64 35.95 -1.12
C ASP A 270 -9.79 34.43 -1.17
N LYS A 271 -9.61 33.83 -2.35
CA LYS A 271 -9.69 32.37 -2.52
C LYS A 271 -8.55 31.65 -1.82
N ALA A 272 -7.34 32.22 -1.84
CA ALA A 272 -6.21 31.70 -1.09
C ALA A 272 -6.54 31.66 0.42
N LEU A 273 -7.09 32.73 0.99
CA LEU A 273 -7.45 32.77 2.41
C LEU A 273 -8.63 31.85 2.76
N ILE A 274 -9.66 31.80 1.91
CA ILE A 274 -10.81 30.88 2.09
C ILE A 274 -10.32 29.44 2.14
N ARG A 275 -9.41 29.03 1.23
CA ARG A 275 -8.82 27.68 1.22
C ARG A 275 -8.11 27.35 2.53
N ALA A 276 -7.24 28.26 3.02
CA ALA A 276 -6.51 28.06 4.27
C ALA A 276 -7.46 27.92 5.48
N LEU A 277 -8.44 28.81 5.61
CA LEU A 277 -9.41 28.78 6.71
C LEU A 277 -10.31 27.54 6.65
N THR A 278 -10.71 27.14 5.45
CA THR A 278 -11.52 25.93 5.24
C THR A 278 -10.76 24.69 5.70
N GLU A 279 -9.46 24.60 5.43
CA GLU A 279 -8.62 23.48 5.89
C GLU A 279 -8.53 23.41 7.42
N ILE A 280 -8.40 24.56 8.10
CA ILE A 280 -8.42 24.63 9.57
C ILE A 280 -9.76 24.17 10.13
N ALA A 281 -10.86 24.67 9.57
CA ALA A 281 -12.20 24.32 10.02
C ALA A 281 -12.55 22.83 9.78
N GLN A 282 -11.64 22.03 9.23
CA GLN A 282 -11.89 20.64 8.85
C GLN A 282 -10.89 19.65 9.45
N SER A 283 -9.74 20.14 9.95
CA SER A 283 -8.67 19.30 10.49
C SER A 283 -9.01 18.58 11.80
N SER A 284 -10.18 18.87 12.40
CA SER A 284 -10.69 18.17 13.57
C SER A 284 -11.95 17.37 13.24
N ARG A 285 -11.93 16.05 13.57
CA ARG A 285 -13.13 15.18 13.54
C ARG A 285 -14.11 15.63 14.63
N LYS A 286 -14.45 14.79 15.62
CA LYS A 286 -15.28 15.21 16.77
C LYS A 286 -14.45 15.80 17.93
N SER A 287 -13.13 15.60 17.92
CA SER A 287 -12.26 15.84 19.08
C SER A 287 -11.75 17.27 19.25
N GLY A 288 -11.95 18.16 18.27
CA GLY A 288 -11.40 19.52 18.30
C GLY A 288 -9.87 19.61 18.15
N SER A 289 -9.17 18.48 17.99
CA SER A 289 -7.73 18.48 17.73
C SER A 289 -7.43 18.88 16.29
N LEU A 290 -6.56 19.86 16.11
CA LEU A 290 -6.10 20.36 14.81
C LEU A 290 -4.75 19.76 14.37
N LYS A 291 -4.23 18.76 15.11
CA LYS A 291 -2.96 18.11 14.77
C LYS A 291 -3.13 17.29 13.48
N ASN A 292 -2.73 17.87 12.36
CA ASN A 292 -2.78 17.23 11.05
C ASN A 292 -1.37 17.14 10.44
N LYS A 293 -0.80 15.92 10.46
CA LYS A 293 0.51 15.61 9.85
C LYS A 293 0.50 15.54 8.32
N ASN A 294 -0.62 15.82 7.65
CA ASN A 294 -0.73 15.81 6.19
C ASN A 294 -0.81 17.23 5.59
N GLY A 295 -0.69 18.27 6.41
CA GLY A 295 -0.71 19.68 6.00
C GLY A 295 0.49 20.09 5.13
N ALA A 296 0.54 21.35 4.70
CA ALA A 296 1.65 21.88 3.92
C ALA A 296 2.99 21.89 4.70
N TYR A 297 2.90 22.05 6.02
CA TYR A 297 3.99 21.97 7.01
C TYR A 297 3.41 21.60 8.38
N TYR A 298 4.27 21.25 9.34
CA TYR A 298 3.82 20.75 10.63
C TYR A 298 4.82 20.99 11.78
N PHE A 299 4.34 21.67 12.82
CA PHE A 299 4.98 21.83 14.12
C PHE A 299 4.08 21.28 15.23
N GLU A 300 4.66 20.61 16.24
CA GLU A 300 3.89 19.94 17.29
C GLU A 300 3.63 20.80 18.52
N LYS A 301 4.54 21.73 18.80
CA LYS A 301 4.55 22.54 20.02
C LYS A 301 4.46 24.02 19.71
N PHE A 302 3.80 24.75 20.59
CA PHE A 302 3.71 26.20 20.49
C PHE A 302 5.09 26.88 20.42
N THR A 303 6.08 26.33 21.12
CA THR A 303 7.44 26.84 21.12
C THR A 303 8.10 26.82 19.74
N GLU A 304 7.70 25.88 18.87
CA GLU A 304 8.27 25.72 17.53
C GLU A 304 7.72 26.75 16.53
N ILE A 305 6.50 27.24 16.74
CA ILE A 305 5.85 28.22 15.84
C ILE A 305 6.13 29.67 16.20
N LYS A 306 6.88 29.95 17.27
CA LYS A 306 7.11 31.33 17.76
C LYS A 306 7.66 32.27 16.68
N PHE A 307 8.43 31.76 15.73
CA PHE A 307 8.95 32.55 14.62
C PHE A 307 7.84 33.02 13.67
N LEU A 308 6.78 32.24 13.49
CA LEU A 308 5.65 32.62 12.64
C LEU A 308 4.77 33.71 13.27
N LEU A 309 4.86 33.90 14.58
CA LEU A 309 4.18 34.99 15.29
C LEU A 309 4.87 36.35 15.12
N LYS A 310 6.05 36.38 14.50
CA LYS A 310 6.84 37.58 14.21
C LYS A 310 6.71 38.01 12.75
N GLY A 311 7.19 39.21 12.44
CA GLY A 311 7.24 39.79 11.11
C GLY A 311 6.46 41.09 11.01
N GLU A 312 6.73 41.85 9.95
CA GLU A 312 6.09 43.14 9.71
C GLU A 312 4.58 43.00 9.55
N ILE A 313 3.85 44.04 9.93
CA ILE A 313 2.40 44.08 9.75
C ILE A 313 2.09 44.56 8.33
N LYS A 314 1.23 43.84 7.63
CA LYS A 314 0.83 44.11 6.26
C LYS A 314 -0.69 44.21 6.15
N ALA A 315 -1.17 45.28 5.55
CA ALA A 315 -2.60 45.46 5.25
C ALA A 315 -3.09 44.39 4.25
N TYR A 316 -4.32 43.90 4.42
CA TYR A 316 -4.89 42.84 3.56
C TYR A 316 -5.01 43.27 2.09
N GLU A 317 -5.23 44.56 1.86
CA GLU A 317 -5.31 45.19 0.55
C GLU A 317 -4.00 45.02 -0.23
N ASN A 318 -2.87 45.00 0.48
CA ASN A 318 -1.52 44.91 -0.10
C ASN A 318 -1.06 43.46 -0.36
N VAL A 319 -1.85 42.46 0.01
CA VAL A 319 -1.60 41.08 -0.43
C VAL A 319 -1.79 41.03 -1.95
N PRO A 320 -0.83 40.46 -2.72
CA PRO A 320 -0.95 40.39 -4.17
C PRO A 320 -2.24 39.71 -4.61
N ASP A 321 -2.85 40.20 -5.68
CA ASP A 321 -3.96 39.55 -6.35
C ASP A 321 -3.67 39.51 -7.84
N ILE A 322 -3.65 38.31 -8.40
CA ILE A 322 -3.31 38.05 -9.81
C ILE A 322 -4.50 37.41 -10.53
N SER A 323 -5.71 37.61 -10.02
CA SER A 323 -6.91 37.00 -10.56
C SER A 323 -7.28 37.50 -11.96
N ASN A 324 -8.06 36.70 -12.66
CA ASN A 324 -8.68 37.03 -13.93
C ASN A 324 -10.03 36.31 -14.07
N ASP A 325 -10.93 36.80 -14.93
CA ASP A 325 -12.20 36.13 -15.21
C ASP A 325 -12.04 34.85 -16.07
N ASP A 326 -10.85 34.63 -16.62
CA ASP A 326 -10.49 33.46 -17.41
C ASP A 326 -9.36 32.68 -16.75
N ILE A 327 -9.62 31.43 -16.39
CA ILE A 327 -8.66 30.56 -15.71
C ILE A 327 -7.43 30.32 -16.59
N LYS A 328 -7.59 30.32 -17.93
CA LYS A 328 -6.46 30.25 -18.86
C LYS A 328 -5.42 31.32 -18.56
N CYS A 329 -5.88 32.58 -18.50
CA CYS A 329 -5.02 33.74 -18.27
C CYS A 329 -4.33 33.64 -16.91
N GLU A 330 -5.00 33.08 -15.91
CA GLU A 330 -4.40 32.84 -14.58
C GLU A 330 -3.31 31.78 -14.62
N VAL A 331 -3.51 30.67 -15.35
CA VAL A 331 -2.49 29.63 -15.53
C VAL A 331 -1.27 30.18 -16.25
N GLU A 332 -1.47 30.92 -17.35
CA GLU A 332 -0.39 31.57 -18.12
C GLU A 332 0.38 32.55 -17.23
N ARG A 333 -0.33 33.45 -16.53
CA ARG A 333 0.27 34.43 -15.61
C ARG A 333 1.02 33.76 -14.46
N CYS A 334 0.48 32.69 -13.87
CA CYS A 334 1.18 31.95 -12.82
C CYS A 334 2.47 31.33 -13.34
N ALA A 335 2.43 30.69 -14.52
CA ALA A 335 3.60 30.08 -15.14
C ALA A 335 4.67 31.14 -15.48
N GLU A 336 4.26 32.33 -15.94
CA GLU A 336 5.17 33.46 -16.21
C GLU A 336 5.83 34.01 -14.94
N ILE A 337 5.05 34.23 -13.87
CA ILE A 337 5.59 34.69 -12.58
C ILE A 337 6.59 33.68 -12.00
N LEU A 338 6.26 32.39 -12.09
CA LEU A 338 7.15 31.31 -11.69
C LEU A 338 8.43 31.29 -12.53
N ALA A 339 8.31 31.47 -13.85
CA ALA A 339 9.45 31.54 -14.76
C ALA A 339 10.39 32.71 -14.45
N GLN A 340 9.85 33.89 -14.13
CA GLN A 340 10.65 35.06 -13.70
C GLN A 340 11.45 34.79 -12.42
N LYS A 341 11.00 33.83 -11.60
CA LYS A 341 11.67 33.37 -10.39
C LYS A 341 12.53 32.11 -10.61
N GLY A 342 12.71 31.68 -11.85
CA GLY A 342 13.56 30.54 -12.21
C GLY A 342 12.89 29.17 -12.09
N TYR A 343 11.56 29.12 -11.99
CA TYR A 343 10.79 27.88 -11.95
C TYR A 343 10.16 27.56 -13.31
N GLU A 344 10.24 26.31 -13.73
CA GLU A 344 9.57 25.82 -14.95
C GLU A 344 8.33 25.04 -14.56
N THR A 345 7.19 25.37 -15.16
CA THR A 345 5.91 24.70 -14.91
C THR A 345 5.61 23.69 -16.00
N MET A 346 5.26 22.47 -15.60
CA MET A 346 5.09 21.34 -16.51
C MET A 346 3.89 20.51 -16.08
N PHE A 347 3.27 19.77 -16.99
CA PHE A 347 2.19 18.86 -16.62
C PHE A 347 2.11 17.62 -17.51
N VAL A 348 1.48 16.57 -16.98
CA VAL A 348 1.01 15.38 -17.70
C VAL A 348 -0.51 15.41 -17.71
N ASP A 349 -1.12 15.21 -18.87
CA ASP A 349 -2.56 14.95 -18.96
C ASP A 349 -2.84 13.50 -18.54
N MET A 350 -3.52 13.36 -17.40
CA MET A 350 -3.85 12.10 -16.75
C MET A 350 -5.31 11.71 -16.98
N THR A 351 -6.01 12.37 -17.90
CA THR A 351 -7.44 12.16 -18.18
C THR A 351 -7.70 10.71 -18.59
N ASP A 352 -8.53 10.01 -17.81
CA ASP A 352 -9.03 8.70 -18.18
C ASP A 352 -9.97 8.81 -19.39
N ARG A 353 -9.76 7.94 -20.38
CA ARG A 353 -10.46 8.03 -21.68
C ARG A 353 -11.96 7.76 -21.57
N GLU A 354 -12.36 6.88 -20.65
CA GLU A 354 -13.75 6.46 -20.49
C GLU A 354 -14.52 7.43 -19.58
N LEU A 355 -13.92 7.85 -18.46
CA LEU A 355 -14.49 8.88 -17.59
C LEU A 355 -14.57 10.24 -18.29
N ASN A 356 -13.52 10.58 -19.05
CA ASN A 356 -13.42 11.83 -19.79
C ASN A 356 -13.69 13.06 -18.89
N VAL A 357 -13.02 13.06 -17.73
CA VAL A 357 -12.94 14.17 -16.78
C VAL A 357 -11.51 14.67 -16.78
N PRO A 358 -11.25 15.97 -17.03
CA PRO A 358 -9.91 16.53 -17.01
C PRO A 358 -9.20 16.25 -15.69
N VAL A 359 -8.09 15.54 -15.78
CA VAL A 359 -7.16 15.28 -14.66
C VAL A 359 -5.75 15.55 -15.14
N VAL A 360 -4.96 16.24 -14.34
CA VAL A 360 -3.55 16.53 -14.65
C VAL A 360 -2.66 16.17 -13.46
N TRP A 361 -1.39 15.92 -13.77
CA TRP A 361 -0.32 15.98 -12.80
C TRP A 361 0.63 17.11 -13.17
N VAL A 362 0.67 18.15 -12.33
CA VAL A 362 1.56 19.30 -12.45
C VAL A 362 2.87 19.03 -11.70
N TYR A 363 3.97 19.44 -12.32
CA TYR A 363 5.30 19.46 -11.71
C TYR A 363 5.94 20.83 -11.94
N ILE A 364 6.44 21.44 -10.87
CA ILE A 364 7.27 22.65 -10.94
C ILE A 364 8.72 22.22 -10.72
N LYS A 365 9.57 22.47 -11.73
CA LYS A 365 10.97 22.02 -11.73
C LYS A 365 11.71 22.50 -10.49
N SER A 366 12.29 21.55 -9.75
CA SER A 366 13.04 21.77 -8.50
C SER A 366 12.22 22.32 -7.32
N ALA A 367 10.91 22.54 -7.46
CA ALA A 367 10.06 22.84 -6.32
C ALA A 367 10.00 21.61 -5.40
N ALA A 368 9.99 21.87 -4.10
CA ALA A 368 9.89 20.81 -3.10
C ALA A 368 8.52 20.14 -3.20
N VAL A 369 8.50 18.81 -3.32
CA VAL A 369 7.25 18.05 -3.44
C VAL A 369 6.64 17.72 -2.07
N PHE A 370 7.44 17.80 -1.00
CA PHE A 370 6.99 17.56 0.38
C PHE A 370 8.01 18.09 1.39
N TYR A 371 7.57 18.35 2.63
CA TYR A 371 8.43 18.86 3.69
C TYR A 371 9.23 17.77 4.41
N ALA A 372 8.79 16.50 4.39
CA ALA A 372 9.58 15.43 4.98
C ALA A 372 10.75 15.04 4.07
N ASN A 373 11.93 14.99 4.70
CA ASN A 373 13.16 14.55 4.06
C ASN A 373 13.19 13.01 4.12
N ARG A 374 13.20 12.34 2.97
CA ARG A 374 13.37 10.89 2.87
C ARG A 374 14.62 10.61 2.04
N SER A 375 15.28 9.48 2.29
CA SER A 375 16.40 9.06 1.44
C SER A 375 15.98 8.94 -0.04
N LEU A 376 16.78 9.47 -0.96
CA LEU A 376 16.53 9.32 -2.40
C LEU A 376 16.68 7.86 -2.83
N PHE A 377 17.57 7.11 -2.20
CA PHE A 377 17.71 5.67 -2.42
C PHE A 377 16.43 4.91 -2.07
N PHE A 378 15.70 5.34 -1.03
CA PHE A 378 14.39 4.75 -0.70
C PHE A 378 13.39 4.94 -1.86
N GLN A 379 13.33 6.12 -2.47
CA GLN A 379 12.43 6.38 -3.60
C GLN A 379 12.80 5.56 -4.84
N ILE A 380 14.10 5.41 -5.13
CA ILE A 380 14.59 4.57 -6.23
C ILE A 380 14.28 3.09 -5.94
N GLY A 381 14.50 2.63 -4.70
CA GLY A 381 14.18 1.28 -4.25
C GLY A 381 12.69 0.94 -4.42
N LYS A 382 11.79 1.87 -4.09
CA LYS A 382 10.35 1.72 -4.36
C LYS A 382 10.05 1.53 -5.85
N ALA A 383 10.70 2.29 -6.73
CA ALA A 383 10.51 2.16 -8.17
C ALA A 383 10.94 0.77 -8.70
N PHE A 384 11.99 0.17 -8.13
CA PHE A 384 12.37 -1.21 -8.43
C PHE A 384 11.39 -2.22 -7.84
N LEU A 385 10.92 -2.01 -6.61
CA LEU A 385 9.99 -2.88 -5.93
C LEU A 385 8.63 -2.97 -6.65
N GLU A 386 8.11 -1.86 -7.18
CA GLU A 386 6.88 -1.84 -8.00
C GLU A 386 6.98 -2.78 -9.22
N ARG A 387 8.20 -3.08 -9.67
CA ARG A 387 8.49 -3.97 -10.80
C ARG A 387 8.88 -5.37 -10.37
N LYS A 388 8.83 -5.65 -9.05
CA LYS A 388 9.29 -6.90 -8.44
C LYS A 388 10.78 -7.18 -8.73
N ASP A 389 11.57 -6.15 -8.99
CA ASP A 389 13.03 -6.25 -9.07
C ASP A 389 13.61 -6.17 -7.65
N TYR A 390 13.38 -7.22 -6.88
CA TYR A 390 13.73 -7.30 -5.46
C TYR A 390 15.23 -7.14 -5.21
N LYS A 391 16.07 -7.57 -6.17
CA LYS A 391 17.52 -7.50 -6.05
C LYS A 391 17.99 -6.05 -6.10
N ASN A 392 17.61 -5.30 -7.14
CA ASN A 392 18.00 -3.89 -7.24
C ASN A 392 17.30 -3.05 -6.18
N ALA A 393 16.05 -3.35 -5.85
CA ALA A 393 15.33 -2.69 -4.75
C ALA A 393 16.09 -2.85 -3.41
N LEU A 394 16.50 -4.08 -3.06
CA LEU A 394 17.28 -4.35 -1.84
C LEU A 394 18.60 -3.59 -1.82
N THR A 395 19.33 -3.51 -2.95
CA THR A 395 20.55 -2.69 -3.03
C THR A 395 20.26 -1.23 -2.69
N GLN A 396 19.19 -0.65 -3.24
CA GLN A 396 18.83 0.73 -2.94
C GLN A 396 18.37 0.91 -1.49
N PHE A 397 17.60 -0.03 -0.93
CA PHE A 397 17.18 0.05 0.47
C PHE A 397 18.36 -0.09 1.44
N ASN A 398 19.37 -0.91 1.13
CA ASN A 398 20.62 -0.95 1.90
C ASN A 398 21.37 0.38 1.83
N MET A 399 21.43 1.03 0.66
CA MET A 399 22.00 2.38 0.54
C MET A 399 21.18 3.41 1.33
N ALA A 400 19.85 3.27 1.37
CA ALA A 400 18.98 4.12 2.17
C ALA A 400 19.26 3.99 3.68
N GLN A 401 19.56 2.78 4.18
CA GLN A 401 19.96 2.55 5.57
C GLN A 401 21.30 3.22 5.92
N VAL A 402 22.25 3.24 4.98
CA VAL A 402 23.55 3.92 5.18
C VAL A 402 23.38 5.44 5.16
N ASP A 403 22.54 5.94 4.25
CA ASP A 403 22.25 7.35 4.07
C ASP A 403 21.42 7.94 5.22
N ARG A 404 20.47 7.15 5.74
CA ARG A 404 19.52 7.49 6.81
C ARG A 404 19.35 6.31 7.78
N PRO A 405 20.34 6.06 8.67
CA PRO A 405 20.29 4.94 9.61
C PRO A 405 19.24 5.12 10.71
N ASP A 406 18.72 6.34 10.88
CA ASP A 406 17.66 6.71 11.81
C ASP A 406 16.25 6.59 11.21
N GLU A 407 16.11 6.28 9.92
CA GLU A 407 14.82 6.13 9.25
C GLU A 407 14.36 4.67 9.15
N ILE A 408 13.11 4.41 9.53
CA ILE A 408 12.49 3.07 9.48
C ILE A 408 12.41 2.48 8.05
N TYR A 409 12.22 3.33 7.04
CA TYR A 409 11.80 2.90 5.72
C TYR A 409 12.84 2.06 4.96
N GLY A 410 14.13 2.39 5.11
CA GLY A 410 15.21 1.60 4.50
C GLY A 410 15.24 0.16 5.05
N TYR A 411 15.03 0.00 6.35
CA TYR A 411 15.00 -1.31 7.02
C TYR A 411 13.72 -2.09 6.69
N LEU A 412 12.55 -1.45 6.78
CA LEU A 412 11.27 -2.09 6.50
C LEU A 412 11.24 -2.68 5.08
N TYR A 413 11.60 -1.87 4.08
CA TYR A 413 11.48 -2.29 2.69
C TYR A 413 12.61 -3.23 2.24
N ALA A 414 13.80 -3.17 2.85
CA ALA A 414 14.80 -4.21 2.71
C ALA A 414 14.27 -5.55 3.26
N GLY A 415 13.64 -5.54 4.43
CA GLY A 415 12.99 -6.71 5.01
C GLY A 415 11.91 -7.31 4.11
N ILE A 416 11.07 -6.48 3.48
CA ILE A 416 10.07 -6.91 2.50
C ILE A 416 10.73 -7.58 1.29
N CYS A 417 11.78 -6.98 0.73
CA CYS A 417 12.51 -7.58 -0.40
C CYS A 417 13.13 -8.94 -0.01
N LEU A 418 13.69 -9.03 1.20
CA LEU A 418 14.31 -10.25 1.71
C LEU A 418 13.31 -11.39 1.94
N ILE A 419 12.08 -11.07 2.39
CA ILE A 419 10.96 -12.04 2.44
C ILE A 419 10.70 -12.61 1.05
N ASP A 420 10.58 -11.75 0.04
CA ASP A 420 10.25 -12.17 -1.33
C ASP A 420 11.41 -12.93 -2.00
N THR A 421 12.66 -12.69 -1.61
CA THR A 421 13.82 -13.48 -2.04
C THR A 421 14.08 -14.74 -1.18
N GLY A 422 13.32 -14.93 -0.09
CA GLY A 422 13.39 -16.10 0.78
C GLY A 422 14.47 -16.08 1.86
N ASP A 423 15.19 -14.98 2.06
CA ASP A 423 16.17 -14.82 3.15
C ASP A 423 15.46 -14.29 4.41
N TYR A 424 14.74 -15.20 5.07
CA TYR A 424 13.90 -14.85 6.21
C TYR A 424 14.71 -14.45 7.46
N ILE A 425 15.98 -14.87 7.55
CA ILE A 425 16.86 -14.51 8.68
C ILE A 425 17.25 -13.03 8.56
N ALA A 426 17.82 -12.64 7.41
CA ALA A 426 18.17 -11.24 7.17
C ALA A 426 16.93 -10.33 7.14
N ALA A 427 15.79 -10.84 6.64
CA ALA A 427 14.53 -10.12 6.69
C ALA A 427 14.11 -9.82 8.13
N LEU A 428 14.17 -10.82 9.01
CA LEU A 428 13.81 -10.66 10.42
C LEU A 428 14.71 -9.65 11.13
N GLU A 429 16.01 -9.65 10.84
CA GLU A 429 16.95 -8.66 11.40
C GLU A 429 16.60 -7.23 10.96
N ASN A 430 16.39 -7.03 9.65
CA ASN A 430 16.00 -5.73 9.11
C ASN A 430 14.67 -5.24 9.70
N LEU A 431 13.65 -6.09 9.78
CA LEU A 431 12.35 -5.72 10.34
C LEU A 431 12.43 -5.45 11.84
N LYS A 432 13.31 -6.13 12.59
CA LYS A 432 13.56 -5.79 14.00
C LYS A 432 14.26 -4.44 14.15
N SER A 433 15.22 -4.11 13.29
CA SER A 433 15.84 -2.77 13.25
C SER A 433 14.80 -1.70 12.93
N ALA A 434 13.92 -1.95 11.96
CA ALA A 434 12.79 -1.07 11.65
C ALA A 434 11.89 -0.86 12.88
N LEU A 435 11.61 -1.92 13.65
CA LEU A 435 10.79 -1.85 14.86
C LEU A 435 11.46 -1.05 16.00
N LEU A 436 12.79 -1.10 16.10
CA LEU A 436 13.55 -0.33 17.10
C LEU A 436 13.55 1.17 16.81
N LEU A 437 13.54 1.56 15.53
CA LEU A 437 13.52 2.95 15.08
C LEU A 437 12.10 3.56 15.09
N TYR A 438 11.09 2.77 15.43
CA TYR A 438 9.71 3.16 15.28
C TYR A 438 9.25 4.19 16.33
N PRO A 439 8.63 5.32 15.93
CA PRO A 439 8.22 6.38 16.85
C PRO A 439 6.88 6.16 17.58
N GLY A 440 6.25 4.98 17.47
CA GLY A 440 5.10 4.60 18.31
C GLY A 440 3.69 4.78 17.71
N TYR A 441 3.50 5.56 16.63
CA TYR A 441 2.17 6.12 16.31
C TYR A 441 1.65 6.06 14.84
N GLU A 442 2.21 5.26 13.94
CA GLU A 442 1.86 5.22 12.51
C GLU A 442 1.24 3.89 12.02
N GLU A 443 0.41 3.99 10.97
CA GLU A 443 -0.20 2.86 10.24
C GLU A 443 0.86 1.86 9.72
N GLU A 444 2.09 2.31 9.48
CA GLU A 444 3.21 1.45 9.06
C GLU A 444 3.57 0.35 10.08
N VAL A 445 3.21 0.48 11.37
CA VAL A 445 3.49 -0.57 12.36
C VAL A 445 2.66 -1.82 12.16
N GLU A 446 1.45 -1.68 11.61
CA GLU A 446 0.62 -2.83 11.30
C GLU A 446 1.26 -3.67 10.19
N GLY A 447 1.71 -3.00 9.12
CA GLY A 447 2.48 -3.64 8.05
C GLY A 447 3.75 -4.28 8.58
N LEU A 448 4.49 -3.60 9.46
CA LEU A 448 5.72 -4.13 10.05
C LEU A 448 5.48 -5.39 10.90
N HIS A 449 4.51 -5.38 11.80
CA HIS A 449 4.13 -6.55 12.60
C HIS A 449 3.63 -7.71 11.72
N LEU A 450 2.89 -7.40 10.65
CA LEU A 450 2.47 -8.42 9.69
C LEU A 450 3.70 -9.09 9.03
N HIS A 451 4.67 -8.32 8.53
CA HIS A 451 5.89 -8.85 7.93
C HIS A 451 6.77 -9.62 8.93
N LEU A 452 6.90 -9.15 10.17
CA LEU A 452 7.58 -9.89 11.25
C LEU A 452 6.89 -11.24 11.53
N GLY A 453 5.55 -11.25 11.57
CA GLY A 453 4.75 -12.45 11.71
C GLY A 453 4.99 -13.46 10.58
N ILE A 454 5.05 -12.98 9.34
CA ILE A 454 5.34 -13.78 8.14
C ILE A 454 6.76 -14.36 8.20
N CYS A 455 7.78 -13.56 8.53
CA CYS A 455 9.15 -14.04 8.69
C CYS A 455 9.25 -15.13 9.77
N CYS A 456 8.67 -14.90 10.94
CA CYS A 456 8.68 -15.87 12.03
C CYS A 456 7.98 -17.18 11.62
N LEU A 457 6.87 -17.10 10.88
CA LEU A 457 6.19 -18.29 10.36
C LEU A 457 7.11 -19.11 9.44
N LYS A 458 7.78 -18.44 8.50
CA LYS A 458 8.69 -19.07 7.53
C LYS A 458 9.95 -19.67 8.18
N LEU A 459 10.35 -19.15 9.34
CA LEU A 459 11.41 -19.68 10.18
C LEU A 459 10.93 -20.76 11.18
N ASN A 460 9.69 -21.23 11.08
CA ASN A 460 9.05 -22.16 12.01
C ASN A 460 9.00 -21.68 13.47
N ARG A 461 9.10 -20.36 13.70
CA ARG A 461 9.00 -19.70 15.01
C ARG A 461 7.55 -19.34 15.31
N TYR A 462 6.69 -20.35 15.38
CA TYR A 462 5.24 -20.17 15.41
C TYR A 462 4.73 -19.34 16.60
N LYS A 463 5.35 -19.45 17.78
CA LYS A 463 4.96 -18.65 18.96
C LYS A 463 5.14 -17.15 18.72
N GLU A 464 6.29 -16.74 18.18
CA GLU A 464 6.56 -15.33 17.87
C GLU A 464 5.73 -14.84 16.68
N SER A 465 5.52 -15.71 15.68
CA SER A 465 4.63 -15.39 14.55
C SER A 465 3.23 -15.03 15.05
N GLU A 466 2.64 -15.85 15.90
CA GLU A 466 1.32 -15.59 16.48
C GLU A 466 1.29 -14.31 17.31
N GLU A 467 2.33 -14.04 18.11
CA GLU A 467 2.41 -12.80 18.90
C GLU A 467 2.37 -11.55 18.02
N TYR A 468 3.18 -11.50 16.96
CA TYR A 468 3.20 -10.36 16.04
C TYR A 468 1.90 -10.25 15.25
N LEU A 469 1.35 -11.35 14.75
CA LEU A 469 0.07 -11.35 14.03
C LEU A 469 -1.09 -10.88 14.93
N ARG A 470 -1.12 -11.27 16.20
CA ARG A 470 -2.14 -10.80 17.15
C ARG A 470 -2.05 -9.30 17.45
N LYS A 471 -0.86 -8.68 17.36
CA LYS A 471 -0.72 -7.21 17.45
C LYS A 471 -1.41 -6.50 16.29
N VAL A 472 -1.35 -7.07 15.08
CA VAL A 472 -2.09 -6.56 13.91
C VAL A 472 -3.59 -6.75 14.10
N LEU A 473 -4.03 -7.89 14.64
CA LEU A 473 -5.44 -8.22 14.86
C LEU A 473 -6.17 -7.20 15.75
N ILE A 474 -5.48 -6.64 16.74
CA ILE A 474 -6.05 -5.63 17.64
C ILE A 474 -6.40 -4.34 16.90
N ARG A 475 -5.63 -3.98 15.87
CA ARG A 475 -5.77 -2.71 15.15
C ARG A 475 -6.61 -2.86 13.88
N SER A 476 -6.34 -3.92 13.13
CA SER A 476 -6.96 -4.20 11.83
C SER A 476 -7.61 -5.59 11.84
N PRO A 477 -8.75 -5.74 12.53
CA PRO A 477 -9.47 -7.02 12.62
C PRO A 477 -10.02 -7.49 11.27
N ASP A 478 -10.16 -6.59 10.30
CA ASP A 478 -10.69 -6.88 8.97
C ASP A 478 -9.59 -7.10 7.91
N ASN A 479 -8.33 -7.30 8.32
CA ASN A 479 -7.22 -7.58 7.42
C ASN A 479 -7.20 -9.07 6.99
N ALA A 480 -7.57 -9.34 5.74
CA ALA A 480 -7.62 -10.71 5.21
C ALA A 480 -6.26 -11.43 5.22
N THR A 481 -5.19 -10.71 4.85
CA THR A 481 -3.81 -11.24 4.81
C THR A 481 -3.35 -11.69 6.18
N LEU A 482 -3.65 -10.89 7.21
CA LEU A 482 -3.40 -11.27 8.60
C LEU A 482 -4.10 -12.59 8.95
N HIS A 483 -5.41 -12.72 8.71
CA HIS A 483 -6.16 -13.92 9.07
C HIS A 483 -5.63 -15.16 8.34
N TYR A 484 -5.19 -15.01 7.09
CA TYR A 484 -4.55 -16.09 6.36
C TYR A 484 -3.25 -16.56 7.03
N TYR A 485 -2.33 -15.64 7.35
CA TYR A 485 -1.06 -16.01 8.00
C TYR A 485 -1.25 -16.49 9.44
N LEU A 486 -2.25 -15.98 10.16
CA LEU A 486 -2.62 -16.49 11.48
C LEU A 486 -3.17 -17.92 11.37
N GLY A 487 -4.01 -18.19 10.36
CA GLY A 487 -4.50 -19.53 10.06
C GLY A 487 -3.37 -20.51 9.76
N LEU A 488 -2.40 -20.13 8.94
CA LEU A 488 -1.20 -20.95 8.70
C LEU A 488 -0.42 -21.20 9.99
N CYS A 489 -0.17 -20.16 10.79
CA CYS A 489 0.52 -20.31 12.07
C CYS A 489 -0.20 -21.26 13.03
N LEU A 490 -1.54 -21.19 13.11
CA LEU A 490 -2.34 -22.06 13.97
C LEU A 490 -2.37 -23.51 13.45
N MET A 491 -2.41 -23.68 12.12
CA MET A 491 -2.35 -24.99 11.47
C MET A 491 -1.01 -25.70 11.77
N GLU A 492 0.12 -24.98 11.66
CA GLU A 492 1.45 -25.52 11.98
C GLU A 492 1.61 -25.87 13.47
N LYS A 493 0.89 -25.15 14.35
CA LYS A 493 0.80 -25.49 15.78
C LYS A 493 -0.16 -26.64 16.10
N GLY A 494 -0.86 -27.19 15.09
CA GLY A 494 -1.87 -28.25 15.26
C GLY A 494 -3.21 -27.79 15.83
N SER A 495 -3.45 -26.48 15.91
CA SER A 495 -4.72 -25.90 16.39
C SER A 495 -5.70 -25.74 15.23
N TYR A 496 -6.13 -26.85 14.65
CA TYR A 496 -6.84 -26.90 13.36
C TYR A 496 -8.22 -26.22 13.38
N GLU A 497 -8.97 -26.29 14.46
CA GLU A 497 -10.27 -25.60 14.58
C GLU A 497 -10.11 -24.08 14.58
N SER A 498 -9.12 -23.56 15.31
CA SER A 498 -8.79 -22.12 15.31
C SER A 498 -8.22 -21.66 13.96
N ALA A 499 -7.47 -22.54 13.28
CA ALA A 499 -6.98 -22.28 11.94
C ALA A 499 -8.14 -22.17 10.93
N LEU A 500 -9.15 -23.05 11.02
CA LEU A 500 -10.36 -22.99 10.21
C LEU A 500 -11.10 -21.66 10.38
N ASP A 501 -11.33 -21.20 11.62
CA ASP A 501 -11.95 -19.89 11.88
C ASP A 501 -11.18 -18.75 11.20
N SER A 502 -9.84 -18.77 11.31
CA SER A 502 -8.97 -17.77 10.67
C SER A 502 -9.05 -17.84 9.15
N PHE A 503 -9.00 -19.03 8.54
CA PHE A 503 -9.12 -19.18 7.08
C PHE A 503 -10.51 -18.77 6.56
N PHE A 504 -11.59 -19.06 7.29
CA PHE A 504 -12.93 -18.60 6.91
C PHE A 504 -13.08 -17.09 7.03
N LYS A 505 -12.50 -16.46 8.06
CA LYS A 505 -12.41 -15.00 8.17
C LYS A 505 -11.63 -14.41 7.00
N ALA A 506 -10.46 -14.94 6.69
CA ALA A 506 -9.67 -14.52 5.54
C ALA A 506 -10.51 -14.61 4.24
N LYS A 507 -11.19 -15.73 3.99
CA LYS A 507 -12.04 -15.93 2.81
C LYS A 507 -13.22 -14.95 2.74
N ASN A 508 -13.90 -14.71 3.86
CA ASN A 508 -15.01 -13.76 3.92
C ASN A 508 -14.57 -12.31 3.69
N LEU A 509 -13.34 -11.97 4.11
CA LEU A 509 -12.74 -10.65 3.92
C LEU A 509 -12.11 -10.49 2.52
N ILE A 510 -11.63 -11.56 1.88
CA ILE A 510 -11.19 -11.55 0.46
C ILE A 510 -12.34 -11.18 -0.48
N ASN A 511 -13.58 -11.54 -0.15
CA ASN A 511 -14.74 -11.04 -0.90
C ASN A 511 -14.94 -9.51 -0.79
N LYS A 512 -14.11 -8.82 0.00
CA LYS A 512 -14.07 -7.36 0.18
C LYS A 512 -12.70 -6.71 -0.17
N MET A 513 -11.65 -7.48 -0.52
CA MET A 513 -10.31 -6.98 -0.85
C MET A 513 -9.58 -7.88 -1.89
N PRO A 514 -8.70 -7.35 -2.74
CA PRO A 514 -8.21 -8.05 -3.93
C PRO A 514 -6.92 -8.84 -3.73
N PHE A 515 -6.62 -9.43 -2.59
CA PHE A 515 -5.38 -10.23 -2.47
C PHE A 515 -5.45 -11.12 -1.23
N PRO A 516 -4.93 -12.37 -1.25
CA PRO A 516 -4.07 -12.99 -2.26
C PRO A 516 -4.80 -13.88 -3.28
N PRO A 517 -4.14 -14.24 -4.41
CA PRO A 517 -4.69 -15.05 -5.50
C PRO A 517 -4.76 -16.56 -5.22
N PHE A 518 -4.69 -16.99 -3.96
CA PHE A 518 -4.60 -18.40 -3.60
C PHE A 518 -5.86 -18.86 -2.89
N SER A 519 -6.46 -19.95 -3.36
CA SER A 519 -7.55 -20.61 -2.66
C SER A 519 -7.04 -21.16 -1.33
N VAL A 520 -7.66 -20.73 -0.23
CA VAL A 520 -7.43 -21.30 1.12
C VAL A 520 -8.03 -22.70 1.27
N ASP A 521 -8.71 -23.21 0.24
CA ASP A 521 -9.47 -24.46 0.31
C ASP A 521 -8.54 -25.68 0.53
N PHE A 522 -7.28 -25.63 0.08
CA PHE A 522 -6.29 -26.66 0.41
C PHE A 522 -6.01 -26.72 1.92
N GLN A 523 -5.72 -25.57 2.54
CA GLN A 523 -5.43 -25.46 3.97
C GLN A 523 -6.66 -25.80 4.82
N VAL A 524 -7.85 -25.37 4.39
CA VAL A 524 -9.12 -25.73 5.01
C VAL A 524 -9.35 -27.24 4.95
N SER A 525 -9.13 -27.87 3.78
CA SER A 525 -9.21 -29.33 3.65
C SER A 525 -8.21 -30.04 4.57
N PHE A 526 -6.97 -29.55 4.63
CA PHE A 526 -5.95 -30.13 5.49
C PHE A 526 -6.36 -30.06 6.97
N CYS A 527 -6.91 -28.93 7.42
CA CYS A 527 -7.42 -28.80 8.78
C CYS A 527 -8.59 -29.77 9.04
N TYR A 528 -9.56 -29.87 8.12
CA TYR A 528 -10.67 -30.82 8.24
C TYR A 528 -10.22 -32.28 8.29
N TYR A 529 -9.20 -32.64 7.51
CA TYR A 529 -8.60 -33.97 7.53
C TYR A 529 -8.02 -34.29 8.92
N ASN A 530 -7.28 -33.36 9.52
CA ASN A 530 -6.65 -33.56 10.82
C ASN A 530 -7.63 -33.59 12.01
N ILE A 531 -8.81 -32.97 11.86
CA ILE A 531 -9.92 -33.12 12.84
C ILE A 531 -10.87 -34.29 12.51
N ASN A 532 -10.47 -35.17 11.58
CA ASN A 532 -11.23 -36.35 11.13
C ASN A 532 -12.59 -36.07 10.47
N ASN A 533 -12.84 -34.84 10.03
CA ASN A 533 -14.03 -34.50 9.23
C ASN A 533 -13.72 -34.70 7.75
N TYR A 534 -13.67 -35.97 7.32
CA TYR A 534 -13.28 -36.33 5.96
C TYR A 534 -14.29 -35.89 4.89
N LYS A 535 -15.55 -35.66 5.25
CA LYS A 535 -16.60 -35.20 4.33
C LYS A 535 -16.32 -33.77 3.87
N ASP A 536 -16.05 -32.86 4.81
CA ASP A 536 -15.72 -31.49 4.46
C ASP A 536 -14.30 -31.40 3.88
N ALA A 537 -13.35 -32.20 4.35
CA ALA A 537 -12.02 -32.28 3.74
C ALA A 537 -12.11 -32.61 2.23
N GLU A 538 -12.85 -33.68 1.87
CA GLU A 538 -13.09 -34.06 0.48
C GLU A 538 -13.75 -32.93 -0.33
N LYS A 539 -14.78 -32.28 0.23
CA LYS A 539 -15.48 -31.16 -0.43
C LYS A 539 -14.50 -30.04 -0.78
N TYR A 540 -13.66 -29.60 0.15
CA TYR A 540 -12.76 -28.47 -0.06
C TYR A 540 -11.56 -28.81 -0.95
N ILE A 541 -10.98 -30.02 -0.85
CA ILE A 541 -9.88 -30.40 -1.75
C ILE A 541 -10.34 -30.60 -3.19
N LEU A 542 -11.54 -31.16 -3.41
CA LEU A 542 -12.10 -31.28 -4.77
C LEU A 542 -12.39 -29.90 -5.36
N LYS A 543 -12.90 -28.98 -4.55
CA LYS A 543 -13.08 -27.58 -4.95
C LYS A 543 -11.74 -26.96 -5.37
N PHE A 544 -10.70 -27.11 -4.55
CA PHE A 544 -9.35 -26.62 -4.87
C PHE A 544 -8.80 -27.20 -6.18
N ILE A 545 -8.93 -28.51 -6.39
CA ILE A 545 -8.46 -29.20 -7.62
C ILE A 545 -9.23 -28.71 -8.86
N ASN A 546 -10.56 -28.53 -8.76
CA ASN A 546 -11.38 -28.13 -9.90
C ASN A 546 -11.21 -26.65 -10.29
N GLU A 547 -10.88 -25.78 -9.32
CA GLU A 547 -10.68 -24.34 -9.54
C GLU A 547 -9.24 -23.98 -9.89
N SER A 548 -8.27 -24.87 -9.65
CA SER A 548 -6.85 -24.61 -9.93
C SER A 548 -6.50 -24.84 -11.40
N SER A 549 -5.79 -23.89 -12.01
CA SER A 549 -5.32 -24.00 -13.40
C SER A 549 -4.29 -25.13 -13.61
N VAL A 550 -3.56 -25.52 -12.55
CA VAL A 550 -2.67 -26.70 -12.50
C VAL A 550 -2.68 -27.29 -11.09
N PRO A 551 -3.44 -28.38 -10.81
CA PRO A 551 -3.39 -29.05 -9.52
C PRO A 551 -2.02 -29.68 -9.28
N ASP A 552 -1.43 -29.48 -8.10
CA ASP A 552 -0.14 -30.07 -7.74
C ASP A 552 -0.27 -31.49 -7.15
N TRP A 553 0.85 -32.22 -7.07
CA TRP A 553 0.85 -33.58 -6.51
C TRP A 553 0.36 -33.62 -5.06
N ARG A 554 0.58 -32.55 -4.28
CA ARG A 554 0.19 -32.45 -2.86
C ARG A 554 -1.33 -32.52 -2.70
N SER A 555 -2.06 -31.90 -3.62
CA SER A 555 -3.53 -31.90 -3.62
C SER A 555 -4.11 -33.29 -3.85
N TYR A 556 -3.54 -34.04 -4.81
CA TYR A 556 -3.92 -35.43 -5.05
C TYR A 556 -3.45 -36.37 -3.93
N ASN A 557 -2.30 -36.09 -3.30
CA ASN A 557 -1.84 -36.84 -2.12
C ASN A 557 -2.82 -36.68 -0.94
N LEU A 558 -3.26 -35.45 -0.65
CA LEU A 558 -4.23 -35.17 0.40
C LEU A 558 -5.59 -35.82 0.10
N LEU A 559 -6.09 -35.72 -1.13
CA LEU A 559 -7.33 -36.40 -1.53
C LEU A 559 -7.20 -37.94 -1.44
N GLY A 560 -6.05 -38.50 -1.83
CA GLY A 560 -5.73 -39.91 -1.63
C GLY A 560 -5.74 -40.32 -0.16
N SER A 561 -5.19 -39.48 0.72
CA SER A 561 -5.22 -39.66 2.18
C SER A 561 -6.65 -39.65 2.73
N ILE A 562 -7.48 -38.72 2.24
CA ILE A 562 -8.89 -38.61 2.61
C ILE A 562 -9.67 -39.87 2.19
N TYR A 563 -9.47 -40.35 0.96
CA TYR A 563 -10.10 -41.60 0.51
C TYR A 563 -9.61 -42.82 1.30
N ALA A 564 -8.32 -42.89 1.61
CA ALA A 564 -7.76 -43.96 2.45
C ALA A 564 -8.37 -43.96 3.85
N ALA A 565 -8.55 -42.78 4.47
CA ALA A 565 -9.20 -42.63 5.77
C ALA A 565 -10.68 -43.02 5.74
N LYS A 566 -11.38 -42.69 4.64
CA LYS A 566 -12.75 -43.15 4.36
C LYS A 566 -12.85 -44.64 3.98
N ARG A 567 -11.71 -45.34 3.85
CA ARG A 567 -11.59 -46.73 3.38
C ARG A 567 -12.05 -46.96 1.92
N ASP A 568 -12.17 -45.89 1.13
CA ASP A 568 -12.39 -45.98 -0.32
C ASP A 568 -11.04 -46.22 -1.02
N TYR A 569 -10.50 -47.41 -0.81
CA TYR A 569 -9.14 -47.73 -1.26
C TYR A 569 -9.00 -47.73 -2.79
N GLY A 570 -10.08 -47.99 -3.52
CA GLY A 570 -10.09 -47.92 -4.99
C GLY A 570 -9.80 -46.51 -5.48
N LYS A 571 -10.57 -45.53 -4.99
CA LYS A 571 -10.33 -44.12 -5.33
C LYS A 571 -9.01 -43.59 -4.78
N ALA A 572 -8.59 -44.05 -3.59
CA ALA A 572 -7.29 -43.67 -3.03
C ALA A 572 -6.15 -44.05 -3.99
N VAL A 573 -6.14 -45.29 -4.50
CA VAL A 573 -5.12 -45.76 -5.45
C VAL A 573 -5.15 -44.96 -6.76
N GLU A 574 -6.32 -44.74 -7.34
CA GLU A 574 -6.45 -43.97 -8.59
C GLU A 574 -5.92 -42.54 -8.42
N THR A 575 -6.28 -41.90 -7.31
CA THR A 575 -5.87 -40.53 -6.99
C THR A 575 -4.37 -40.44 -6.74
N LEU A 576 -3.80 -41.39 -6.00
CA LEU A 576 -2.36 -41.41 -5.72
C LEU A 576 -1.52 -41.71 -6.96
N LYS A 577 -2.04 -42.48 -7.94
CA LYS A 577 -1.40 -42.62 -9.25
C LYS A 577 -1.30 -41.28 -9.99
N LYS A 578 -2.31 -40.40 -9.86
CA LYS A 578 -2.24 -39.03 -10.41
C LYS A 578 -1.16 -38.20 -9.70
N ALA A 579 -1.08 -38.28 -8.36
CA ALA A 579 0.00 -37.62 -7.61
C ALA A 579 1.40 -38.09 -8.05
N ILE A 580 1.59 -39.40 -8.22
CA ILE A 580 2.85 -39.99 -8.70
C ILE A 580 3.18 -39.57 -10.14
N ALA A 581 2.17 -39.49 -11.02
CA ALA A 581 2.39 -39.06 -12.39
C ALA A 581 2.86 -37.60 -12.48
N LEU A 582 2.40 -36.75 -11.55
CA LEU A 582 2.80 -35.34 -11.48
C LEU A 582 4.19 -35.16 -10.86
N GLU A 583 4.53 -35.90 -9.81
CA GLU A 583 5.86 -35.87 -9.20
C GLU A 583 6.37 -37.29 -8.91
N PRO A 584 7.04 -37.92 -9.89
CA PRO A 584 7.50 -39.32 -9.78
C PRO A 584 8.64 -39.53 -8.78
N ARG A 585 9.30 -38.46 -8.30
CA ARG A 585 10.40 -38.53 -7.34
C ARG A 585 9.97 -38.30 -5.89
N GLU A 586 8.72 -37.94 -5.67
CA GLU A 586 8.19 -37.70 -4.33
C GLU A 586 7.88 -39.02 -3.61
N TRP A 587 8.68 -39.37 -2.61
CA TRP A 587 8.59 -40.65 -1.91
C TRP A 587 7.28 -40.80 -1.12
N ILE A 588 6.71 -39.68 -0.63
CA ILE A 588 5.50 -39.67 0.21
C ILE A 588 4.31 -40.30 -0.54
N ASN A 589 4.22 -40.07 -1.85
CA ASN A 589 3.15 -40.65 -2.68
C ASN A 589 3.24 -42.18 -2.75
N TYR A 590 4.45 -42.74 -2.85
CA TYR A 590 4.69 -44.18 -2.87
C TYR A 590 4.52 -44.82 -1.49
N ASN A 591 4.89 -44.11 -0.42
CA ASN A 591 4.62 -44.53 0.95
C ASN A 591 3.11 -44.70 1.19
N LEU A 592 2.34 -43.68 0.82
CA LEU A 592 0.90 -43.65 1.04
C LEU A 592 0.18 -44.69 0.18
N ILE A 593 0.50 -44.80 -1.12
CA ILE A 593 -0.13 -45.83 -1.98
C ILE A 593 0.25 -47.25 -1.53
N GLY A 594 1.47 -47.46 -1.03
CA GLY A 594 1.90 -48.72 -0.43
C GLY A 594 1.10 -49.06 0.83
N SER A 595 0.85 -48.07 1.68
CA SER A 595 -0.03 -48.22 2.86
C SER A 595 -1.47 -48.58 2.47
N VAL A 596 -2.00 -47.96 1.42
CA VAL A 596 -3.34 -48.26 0.89
C VAL A 596 -3.41 -49.69 0.33
N TYR A 597 -2.45 -50.11 -0.50
CA TYR A 597 -2.40 -51.48 -1.00
C TYR A 597 -2.26 -52.51 0.13
N ARG A 598 -1.49 -52.21 1.18
CA ARG A 598 -1.40 -53.07 2.37
C ARG A 598 -2.76 -53.21 3.04
N ALA A 599 -3.51 -52.11 3.19
CA ALA A 599 -4.86 -52.14 3.76
C ALA A 599 -5.86 -52.94 2.90
N GLN A 600 -5.66 -52.99 1.58
CA GLN A 600 -6.41 -53.86 0.65
C GLN A 600 -5.92 -55.33 0.65
N ASN A 601 -4.93 -55.69 1.46
CA ASN A 601 -4.23 -56.97 1.41
C ASN A 601 -3.57 -57.29 0.05
N ASN A 602 -3.33 -56.28 -0.79
CA ASN A 602 -2.57 -56.41 -2.04
C ASN A 602 -1.06 -56.29 -1.73
N LEU A 603 -0.53 -57.32 -1.09
CA LEU A 603 0.82 -57.31 -0.52
C LEU A 603 1.94 -57.25 -1.58
N LEU A 604 1.66 -57.61 -2.84
CA LEU A 604 2.61 -57.50 -3.94
C LEU A 604 2.83 -56.04 -4.33
N HIS A 605 1.75 -55.32 -4.66
CA HIS A 605 1.85 -53.91 -5.05
C HIS A 605 2.29 -53.01 -3.89
N ALA A 606 1.88 -53.35 -2.66
CA ALA A 606 2.31 -52.65 -1.46
C ALA A 606 3.84 -52.70 -1.27
N GLU A 607 4.44 -53.88 -1.45
CA GLU A 607 5.89 -54.06 -1.37
C GLU A 607 6.63 -53.28 -2.47
N THR A 608 6.16 -53.37 -3.71
CA THR A 608 6.74 -52.63 -4.84
C THR A 608 6.74 -51.13 -4.60
N ALA A 609 5.62 -50.58 -4.14
CA ALA A 609 5.50 -49.15 -3.83
C ALA A 609 6.47 -48.73 -2.72
N LEU A 610 6.56 -49.48 -1.62
CA LEU A 610 7.46 -49.12 -0.52
C LEU A 610 8.94 -49.30 -0.87
N LYS A 611 9.32 -50.30 -1.67
CA LYS A 611 10.68 -50.40 -2.20
C LYS A 611 11.03 -49.17 -3.04
N LYS A 612 10.08 -48.66 -3.83
CA LYS A 612 10.26 -47.40 -4.57
C LYS A 612 10.40 -46.20 -3.63
N ALA A 613 9.55 -46.10 -2.60
CA ALA A 613 9.66 -45.04 -1.58
C ALA A 613 11.03 -45.04 -0.88
N ILE A 614 11.52 -46.22 -0.47
CA ILE A 614 12.85 -46.40 0.13
C ILE A 614 13.98 -46.00 -0.83
N SER A 615 13.85 -46.32 -2.13
CA SER A 615 14.88 -45.91 -3.11
C SER A 615 14.95 -44.39 -3.32
N LEU A 616 13.86 -43.68 -3.02
CA LEU A 616 13.76 -42.22 -3.16
C LEU A 616 14.14 -41.50 -1.86
N SER A 617 13.83 -42.07 -0.69
CA SER A 617 14.21 -41.57 0.63
C SER A 617 14.62 -42.75 1.54
N PRO A 618 15.92 -43.13 1.53
CA PRO A 618 16.44 -44.23 2.32
C PRO A 618 16.48 -43.98 3.84
N GLU A 619 16.43 -42.72 4.26
CA GLU A 619 16.48 -42.26 5.65
C GLU A 619 15.11 -42.27 6.34
N GLU A 620 14.02 -42.37 5.59
CA GLU A 620 12.67 -42.29 6.13
C GLU A 620 12.24 -43.61 6.79
N TRP A 621 12.19 -43.60 8.12
CA TRP A 621 11.88 -44.78 8.93
C TRP A 621 10.49 -45.38 8.66
N SER A 622 9.50 -44.53 8.31
CA SER A 622 8.11 -44.98 8.15
C SER A 622 7.96 -45.97 6.98
N ASN A 623 8.75 -45.80 5.92
CA ASN A 623 8.78 -46.71 4.77
C ASN A 623 9.14 -48.14 5.21
N TYR A 624 10.20 -48.29 6.02
CA TYR A 624 10.64 -49.57 6.55
C TYR A 624 9.65 -50.16 7.54
N ASN A 625 9.01 -49.33 8.36
CA ASN A 625 8.02 -49.79 9.33
C ASN A 625 6.78 -50.40 8.64
N ILE A 626 6.31 -49.77 7.55
CA ILE A 626 5.18 -50.30 6.77
C ILE A 626 5.62 -51.58 6.03
N LEU A 627 6.84 -51.61 5.46
CA LEU A 627 7.36 -52.77 4.74
C LEU A 627 7.58 -53.98 5.68
N CYS A 628 8.08 -53.75 6.90
CA CYS A 628 8.10 -54.74 7.98
C CYS A 628 6.71 -55.33 8.21
N SER A 629 5.67 -54.49 8.17
CA SER A 629 4.30 -54.96 8.29
C SER A 629 3.81 -55.82 7.15
N ILE A 630 4.23 -55.53 5.94
CA ILE A 630 3.90 -56.35 4.78
C ILE A 630 4.57 -57.73 4.92
N TYR A 631 5.86 -57.77 5.28
CA TYR A 631 6.57 -59.03 5.49
C TYR A 631 6.00 -59.84 6.66
N THR A 632 5.55 -59.18 7.73
CA THR A 632 4.81 -59.84 8.82
C THR A 632 3.53 -60.51 8.30
N MET A 633 2.75 -59.83 7.45
CA MET A 633 1.52 -60.38 6.86
C MET A 633 1.80 -61.52 5.87
N LYS A 634 2.97 -61.53 5.23
CA LYS A 634 3.45 -62.61 4.35
C LYS A 634 4.09 -63.79 5.12
N CYS A 635 4.21 -63.71 6.45
CA CYS A 635 5.00 -64.65 7.26
C CYS A 635 6.49 -64.74 6.85
N ALA A 636 7.02 -63.69 6.21
CA ALA A 636 8.44 -63.56 5.87
C ALA A 636 9.21 -62.98 7.06
N TRP A 637 9.40 -63.81 8.10
CA TRP A 637 9.87 -63.38 9.41
C TRP A 637 11.26 -62.75 9.41
N LYS A 638 12.19 -63.33 8.63
CA LYS A 638 13.57 -62.84 8.51
C LYS A 638 13.60 -61.43 7.91
N GLU A 639 12.90 -61.22 6.80
CA GLU A 639 12.80 -59.93 6.14
C GLU A 639 12.06 -58.90 7.01
N ALA A 640 11.02 -59.33 7.73
CA ALA A 640 10.31 -58.48 8.68
C ALA A 640 11.23 -57.98 9.80
N VAL A 641 12.07 -58.85 10.37
CA VAL A 641 13.07 -58.46 11.40
C VAL A 641 14.03 -57.41 10.83
N ILE A 642 14.62 -57.63 9.65
CA ILE A 642 15.56 -56.69 9.04
C ILE A 642 14.92 -55.31 8.81
N MET A 643 13.70 -55.26 8.27
CA MET A 643 13.01 -53.99 8.05
C MET A 643 12.64 -53.29 9.36
N CYS A 644 12.26 -54.06 10.39
CA CYS A 644 11.95 -53.52 11.71
C CYS A 644 13.18 -52.91 12.40
N GLU A 645 14.35 -53.57 12.28
CA GLU A 645 15.62 -53.07 12.80
C GLU A 645 16.04 -51.78 12.09
N LYS A 646 15.90 -51.71 10.76
CA LYS A 646 16.15 -50.48 9.99
C LYS A 646 15.21 -49.35 10.40
N ALA A 647 13.91 -49.62 10.52
CA ALA A 647 12.93 -48.64 10.99
C ALA A 647 13.30 -48.11 12.38
N LEU A 648 13.72 -48.98 13.29
CA LEU A 648 14.11 -48.60 14.65
C LEU A 648 15.38 -47.73 14.67
N ALA A 649 16.39 -48.08 13.86
CA ALA A 649 17.63 -47.32 13.76
C ALA A 649 17.41 -45.89 13.25
N LEU A 650 16.44 -45.70 12.35
CA LEU A 650 16.14 -44.40 11.72
C LEU A 650 15.09 -43.57 12.48
N CYS A 651 14.27 -44.18 13.35
CA CYS A 651 13.16 -43.51 14.04
C CYS A 651 13.60 -42.55 15.19
N GLY A 652 14.86 -42.59 15.65
CA GLY A 652 15.35 -41.79 16.78
C GLY A 652 14.63 -42.04 18.12
N GLU A 653 14.81 -41.16 19.11
CA GLU A 653 14.11 -41.18 20.41
C GLU A 653 12.66 -40.67 20.35
N ILE A 654 11.95 -40.90 19.24
CA ILE A 654 10.54 -40.53 19.11
C ILE A 654 9.66 -41.58 19.83
N GLY A 655 8.49 -41.18 20.35
CA GLY A 655 7.53 -42.06 21.06
C GLY A 655 7.05 -43.31 20.30
N TYR A 656 7.32 -43.41 18.99
CA TYR A 656 7.06 -44.60 18.17
C TYR A 656 8.08 -45.73 18.38
N SER A 657 9.28 -45.42 18.91
CA SER A 657 10.36 -46.39 19.16
C SER A 657 9.92 -47.55 20.05
N LYS A 658 9.06 -47.31 21.04
CA LYS A 658 8.52 -48.36 21.94
C LYS A 658 7.66 -49.38 21.20
N LYS A 659 6.80 -48.93 20.28
CA LYS A 659 5.94 -49.83 19.48
C LYS A 659 6.77 -50.66 18.51
N ILE A 660 7.75 -50.05 17.86
CA ILE A 660 8.66 -50.75 16.93
C ILE A 660 9.53 -51.76 17.70
N LYS A 661 10.06 -51.41 18.88
CA LYS A 661 10.80 -52.32 19.77
C LYS A 661 9.97 -53.54 20.19
N ASN A 662 8.75 -53.33 20.65
CA ASN A 662 7.86 -54.43 21.04
C ASN A 662 7.56 -55.36 19.87
N ARG A 663 7.33 -54.79 18.68
CA ARG A 663 7.14 -55.57 17.46
C ARG A 663 8.38 -56.38 17.10
N LEU A 664 9.56 -55.80 17.22
CA LEU A 664 10.83 -56.47 16.93
C LEU A 664 11.05 -57.69 17.84
N ILE A 665 10.74 -57.57 19.14
CA ILE A 665 10.82 -58.69 20.10
C ILE A 665 9.91 -59.84 19.65
N ALA A 666 8.63 -59.55 19.38
CA ALA A 666 7.67 -60.55 18.92
C ALA A 666 8.06 -61.21 17.59
N LEU A 667 8.66 -60.45 16.66
CA LEU A 667 9.16 -60.98 15.38
C LEU A 667 10.37 -61.90 15.57
N LYS A 668 11.27 -61.59 16.51
CA LYS A 668 12.43 -62.43 16.82
C LYS A 668 12.04 -63.77 17.45
N GLU A 669 10.96 -63.81 18.23
CA GLU A 669 10.41 -65.05 18.79
C GLU A 669 9.79 -65.94 17.71
N LYS A 670 9.11 -65.35 16.72
CA LYS A 670 8.51 -66.10 15.58
C LYS A 670 9.51 -66.55 14.51
N ASN A 671 10.71 -65.97 14.51
CA ASN A 671 11.79 -66.31 13.58
C ASN A 671 12.75 -67.39 14.14
N ARG A 672 12.55 -67.79 15.41
CA ARG A 672 13.16 -68.98 16.01
C ARG A 672 12.32 -70.19 15.64
#